data_AF-A0A662XSY2-F1
#
_entry.id   AF-A0A662XSY2-F1
#
_cell.length_a   1.000
_cell.length_b   1.000
_cell.length_c   1.000
_cell.angle_alpha   90.00
_cell.angle_beta   90.00
_cell.angle_gamma   90.00
#
_symmetry.space_group_name_H-M   'P 1'
#
loop_
_entity.id
_entity.type
_entity.pdbx_description
1 polymer ?
#
loop_
_entity_poly.entity_id
_entity_poly.type
_entity_poly.pdbx_seq_one_letter_code
_entity_poly.pdbx_strand_id
1 'polypeptide(L)'
;MQSGSLKIQLSDIHDALLAAVYYQRNETSSLSEMGDGNTEIEEKRQEYFTLVADAQQKLQLQRQERRKLETQLAMENALRRELSRQLDQLERELAQLHMCSGRNRAEIDCERAAVEQLELEYATLTSEEEDLQRDCEVLTLQLENQRAQLKELRGQQLYLDFVSSAPLKRHLEEKKWRGQHAAVLTQVQSAEAENRVIEEELKQLEDQGAGLEAQFGRDVQAKQQAETALSEARVRQQHIQEGFEQMRSCYTPRPDWDRIVDETPELSVQKYQWELAGSASDHQLGASIDDQTSQGEKTTKRCRSGVGGGCKDAGEEDAEGWRLPPSNGRTKLLVKEMMVWIERLQKHCGVNLHLSRIWHDIEEARVELNILHHQLDRAMRKSSTSAIPISEASGITAAAVAALNSPSKAKQDYILALGAHEGVPKFLRHRGKLKRQVLKKGEVDKVVRKVWVEKRKRERRNPLAKIPLEQVLYEKLHRKYGFQPLIAEWGYNLLLALQIFSWDTEIEMFLLCLTGAVSDRVYVDQEQMIESCHHLLLRLCELYRVESFVSERRVLLKDALVAMRKFFPLKTSGQLQAIEQAIIRDMHKMKRGGNDSILYIEDILPLDARYPVGFFVKTVRTQHFKEIQDYYATLLRYRTPCLCLALSPVLNAKPVVSYCLDGCSELQQRDANQMGTLPLSAIKEVIMAVDPLTETAAVYTLLMKAGGVKSRAQLDMLEIVNYKAALKQMNTTCLMKFALNFDPNAEINWRPRQTVDPIGGGKSSSGSDKRPANA
;
A
#
# COMPACT_ATOMS: atom_id res chain seq x y z
N MET A 1 -25.27 108.42 -64.70
CA MET A 1 -26.46 109.32 -64.63
C MET A 1 -26.30 110.53 -63.68
N GLN A 2 -25.26 110.63 -62.84
CA GLN A 2 -25.09 111.76 -61.91
C GLN A 2 -24.67 113.11 -62.54
N SER A 3 -24.22 113.13 -63.80
CA SER A 3 -23.68 114.35 -64.44
C SER A 3 -24.74 115.37 -64.88
N GLY A 4 -25.96 114.93 -65.23
CA GLY A 4 -27.03 115.82 -65.69
C GLY A 4 -27.70 116.61 -64.56
N SER A 5 -27.95 115.97 -63.41
CA SER A 5 -28.58 116.62 -62.25
C SER A 5 -27.67 117.66 -61.58
N LEU A 6 -26.35 117.42 -61.58
CA LEU A 6 -25.36 118.38 -61.06
C LEU A 6 -25.28 119.66 -61.93
N LYS A 7 -25.49 119.54 -63.24
CA LYS A 7 -25.46 120.67 -64.18
C LYS A 7 -26.62 121.65 -63.99
N ILE A 8 -27.82 121.12 -63.75
CA ILE A 8 -29.03 121.95 -63.52
C ILE A 8 -28.91 122.70 -62.19
N GLN A 9 -28.39 122.04 -61.15
CA GLN A 9 -28.22 122.65 -59.82
C GLN A 9 -27.12 123.71 -59.76
N LEU A 10 -26.04 123.53 -60.54
CA LEU A 10 -25.02 124.56 -60.70
C LEU A 10 -25.58 125.80 -61.41
N SER A 11 -26.58 125.64 -62.29
CA SER A 11 -27.26 126.77 -62.93
C SER A 11 -28.18 127.51 -61.95
N ASP A 12 -28.99 126.80 -61.17
CA ASP A 12 -29.87 127.42 -60.16
C ASP A 12 -29.09 128.18 -59.07
N ILE A 13 -27.93 127.65 -58.65
CA ILE A 13 -27.02 128.33 -57.70
C ILE A 13 -26.31 129.52 -58.37
N HIS A 14 -25.95 129.40 -59.64
CA HIS A 14 -25.36 130.49 -60.42
C HIS A 14 -26.33 131.66 -60.58
N ASP A 15 -27.60 131.38 -60.85
CA ASP A 15 -28.66 132.40 -60.98
C ASP A 15 -28.97 133.09 -59.64
N ALA A 16 -28.96 132.36 -58.52
CA ALA A 16 -29.09 132.93 -57.17
C ALA A 16 -27.89 133.82 -56.77
N LEU A 17 -26.66 133.43 -57.17
CA LEU A 17 -25.45 134.24 -56.96
C LEU A 17 -25.42 135.49 -57.86
N LEU A 18 -25.89 135.40 -59.10
CA LEU A 18 -26.03 136.55 -60.01
C LEU A 18 -27.01 137.59 -59.45
N ALA A 19 -28.13 137.15 -58.86
CA ALA A 19 -29.06 138.04 -58.17
C ALA A 19 -28.40 138.75 -56.97
N ALA A 20 -27.60 138.05 -56.17
CA ALA A 20 -26.88 138.65 -55.03
C ALA A 20 -25.84 139.71 -55.43
N VAL A 21 -25.11 139.48 -56.54
CA VAL A 21 -24.14 140.45 -57.08
C VAL A 21 -24.82 141.70 -57.65
N TYR A 22 -26.02 141.55 -58.22
CA TYR A 22 -26.81 142.70 -58.70
C TYR A 22 -27.31 143.59 -57.55
N TYR A 23 -27.74 143.02 -56.42
CA TYR A 23 -28.17 143.80 -55.25
C TYR A 23 -27.02 144.56 -54.58
N GLN A 24 -25.83 143.96 -54.47
CA GLN A 24 -24.66 144.60 -53.84
C GLN A 24 -24.09 145.77 -54.68
N ARG A 25 -24.38 145.81 -55.99
CA ARG A 25 -23.94 146.87 -56.91
C ARG A 25 -24.86 148.09 -56.91
N ASN A 26 -26.13 147.95 -56.51
CA ASN A 26 -27.09 149.07 -56.46
C ASN A 26 -27.02 149.91 -55.18
N GLU A 27 -26.39 149.44 -54.10
CA GLU A 27 -26.19 150.26 -52.88
C GLU A 27 -25.02 151.26 -52.98
N THR A 28 -24.15 151.15 -53.99
CA THR A 28 -22.90 151.94 -54.07
C THR A 28 -22.88 153.00 -55.18
N SER A 29 -24.00 153.26 -55.87
CA SER A 29 -24.06 154.33 -56.87
C SER A 29 -25.47 154.88 -57.06
N SER A 30 -25.89 155.80 -56.18
CA SER A 30 -26.48 157.12 -56.55
C SER A 30 -27.06 157.86 -55.33
N LEU A 31 -26.68 159.14 -55.21
CA LEU A 31 -27.16 160.14 -54.26
C LEU A 31 -28.41 160.87 -54.82
N SER A 32 -29.26 161.34 -53.91
CA SER A 32 -30.24 162.44 -54.03
C SER A 32 -31.64 162.19 -54.62
N GLU A 33 -32.62 162.68 -53.84
CA GLU A 33 -34.00 163.10 -54.10
C GLU A 33 -35.14 162.08 -54.32
N MET A 34 -35.93 161.96 -53.24
CA MET A 34 -37.41 161.97 -53.14
C MET A 34 -38.23 160.84 -53.78
N GLY A 35 -38.74 159.98 -52.90
CA GLY A 35 -40.18 159.67 -52.83
C GLY A 35 -40.66 158.37 -53.47
N ASP A 36 -41.24 157.50 -52.63
CA ASP A 36 -42.12 156.36 -52.94
C ASP A 36 -41.56 155.21 -53.81
N GLY A 37 -41.01 154.19 -53.14
CA GLY A 37 -40.66 152.90 -53.76
C GLY A 37 -40.42 151.74 -52.79
N ASN A 38 -40.90 151.83 -51.54
CA ASN A 38 -40.55 150.86 -50.48
C ASN A 38 -41.31 149.51 -50.56
N THR A 39 -42.42 149.40 -51.30
CA THR A 39 -43.24 148.18 -51.34
C THR A 39 -42.78 147.14 -52.37
N GLU A 40 -42.25 147.54 -53.53
CA GLU A 40 -41.74 146.58 -54.55
C GLU A 40 -40.43 145.88 -54.14
N ILE A 41 -39.65 146.51 -53.25
CA ILE A 41 -38.36 145.97 -52.78
C ILE A 41 -38.58 144.87 -51.74
N GLU A 42 -39.63 144.96 -50.91
CA GLU A 42 -39.96 143.93 -49.91
C GLU A 42 -40.53 142.66 -50.53
N GLU A 43 -41.40 142.74 -51.55
CA GLU A 43 -41.95 141.57 -52.25
C GLU A 43 -40.85 140.77 -52.98
N LYS A 44 -39.94 141.43 -53.70
CA LYS A 44 -38.80 140.78 -54.39
C LYS A 44 -37.79 140.16 -53.42
N ARG A 45 -37.65 140.73 -52.22
CA ARG A 45 -36.81 140.18 -51.15
C ARG A 45 -37.43 138.91 -50.56
N GLN A 46 -38.75 138.89 -50.40
CA GLN A 46 -39.50 137.73 -49.94
C GLN A 46 -39.43 136.59 -50.96
N GLU A 47 -39.57 136.89 -52.26
CA GLU A 47 -39.38 135.92 -53.35
C GLU A 47 -37.95 135.32 -53.34
N TYR A 48 -36.91 136.14 -53.17
CA TYR A 48 -35.53 135.66 -53.03
C TYR A 48 -35.34 134.73 -51.83
N PHE A 49 -35.88 135.10 -50.65
CA PHE A 49 -35.81 134.25 -49.46
C PHE A 49 -36.59 132.94 -49.65
N THR A 50 -37.72 132.95 -50.36
CA THR A 50 -38.44 131.71 -50.70
C THR A 50 -37.67 130.84 -51.67
N LEU A 51 -36.99 131.40 -52.68
CA LEU A 51 -36.18 130.65 -53.64
C LEU A 51 -34.95 130.01 -52.97
N VAL A 52 -34.31 130.74 -52.06
CA VAL A 52 -33.18 130.22 -51.26
C VAL A 52 -33.65 129.15 -50.27
N ALA A 53 -34.83 129.31 -49.65
CA ALA A 53 -35.41 128.30 -48.77
C ALA A 53 -35.77 127.01 -49.54
N ASP A 54 -36.35 127.12 -50.73
CA ASP A 54 -36.65 125.99 -51.62
C ASP A 54 -35.39 125.27 -52.09
N ALA A 55 -34.33 126.02 -52.45
CA ALA A 55 -33.04 125.46 -52.81
C ALA A 55 -32.38 124.73 -51.62
N GLN A 56 -32.48 125.31 -50.41
CA GLN A 56 -32.01 124.66 -49.18
C GLN A 56 -32.80 123.38 -48.86
N GLN A 57 -34.12 123.38 -49.05
CA GLN A 57 -34.97 122.22 -48.82
C GLN A 57 -34.68 121.09 -49.84
N LYS A 58 -34.51 121.42 -51.13
CA LYS A 58 -34.09 120.47 -52.16
C LYS A 58 -32.70 119.88 -51.87
N LEU A 59 -31.76 120.72 -51.42
CA LEU A 59 -30.42 120.27 -51.00
C LEU A 59 -30.50 119.33 -49.79
N GLN A 60 -31.37 119.60 -48.82
CA GLN A 60 -31.58 118.71 -47.68
C GLN A 60 -32.19 117.37 -48.10
N LEU A 61 -33.22 117.37 -48.95
CA LEU A 61 -33.83 116.14 -49.48
C LEU A 61 -32.80 115.29 -50.24
N GLN A 62 -31.99 115.90 -51.10
CA GLN A 62 -30.93 115.16 -51.78
C GLN A 62 -29.84 114.67 -50.85
N ARG A 63 -29.49 115.42 -49.80
CA ARG A 63 -28.57 114.92 -48.76
C ARG A 63 -29.18 113.71 -48.04
N GLN A 64 -30.49 113.70 -47.79
CA GLN A 64 -31.18 112.54 -47.20
C GLN A 64 -31.23 111.34 -48.16
N GLU A 65 -31.55 111.55 -49.44
CA GLU A 65 -31.54 110.50 -50.46
C GLU A 65 -30.15 109.92 -50.67
N ARG A 66 -29.13 110.77 -50.72
CA ARG A 66 -27.73 110.35 -50.82
C ARG A 66 -27.33 109.51 -49.61
N ARG A 67 -27.70 109.90 -48.38
CA ARG A 67 -27.46 109.09 -47.19
C ARG A 67 -28.18 107.73 -47.25
N LYS A 68 -29.44 107.69 -47.70
CA LYS A 68 -30.17 106.42 -47.90
C LYS A 68 -29.47 105.51 -48.89
N LEU A 69 -29.08 106.02 -50.06
CA LEU A 69 -28.35 105.27 -51.08
C LEU A 69 -26.96 104.83 -50.59
N GLU A 70 -26.24 105.67 -49.86
CA GLU A 70 -24.94 105.31 -49.26
C GLU A 70 -25.09 104.17 -48.26
N THR A 71 -26.14 104.17 -47.42
CA THR A 71 -26.42 103.04 -46.51
C THR A 71 -26.81 101.76 -47.23
N GLN A 72 -27.62 101.85 -48.29
CA GLN A 72 -28.00 100.68 -49.10
C GLN A 72 -26.78 100.09 -49.81
N LEU A 73 -25.94 100.93 -50.42
CA LEU A 73 -24.69 100.50 -51.05
C LEU A 73 -23.72 99.88 -50.03
N ALA A 74 -23.63 100.45 -48.82
CA ALA A 74 -22.80 99.90 -47.75
C ALA A 74 -23.31 98.51 -47.31
N MET A 75 -24.63 98.34 -47.20
CA MET A 75 -25.26 97.06 -46.86
C MET A 75 -25.05 96.02 -47.97
N GLU A 76 -25.25 96.37 -49.24
CA GLU A 76 -24.98 95.47 -50.36
C GLU A 76 -23.51 95.06 -50.43
N ASN A 77 -22.59 96.00 -50.22
CA ASN A 77 -21.16 95.70 -50.18
C ASN A 77 -20.77 94.82 -48.99
N ALA A 78 -21.45 94.96 -47.84
CA ALA A 78 -21.25 94.09 -46.70
C ALA A 78 -21.78 92.66 -46.98
N LEU A 79 -22.96 92.54 -47.58
CA LEU A 79 -23.53 91.26 -48.00
C LEU A 79 -22.67 90.55 -49.05
N ARG A 80 -22.19 91.29 -50.06
CA ARG A 80 -21.26 90.75 -51.06
C ARG A 80 -19.99 90.22 -50.42
N ARG A 81 -19.40 90.96 -49.48
CA ARG A 81 -18.21 90.52 -48.73
C ARG A 81 -18.46 89.26 -47.91
N GLU A 82 -19.60 89.18 -47.22
CA GLU A 82 -19.94 87.99 -46.43
C GLU A 82 -20.21 86.76 -47.31
N LEU A 83 -20.93 86.93 -48.43
CA LEU A 83 -21.16 85.85 -49.39
C LEU A 83 -19.85 85.37 -50.04
N SER A 84 -18.94 86.28 -50.41
CA SER A 84 -17.60 85.90 -50.90
C SER A 84 -16.81 85.14 -49.84
N ARG A 85 -16.84 85.58 -48.57
CA ARG A 85 -16.19 84.88 -47.47
C ARG A 85 -16.74 83.47 -47.26
N GLN A 86 -18.07 83.30 -47.40
CA GLN A 86 -18.73 82.01 -47.30
C GLN A 86 -18.38 81.09 -48.48
N LEU A 87 -18.31 81.61 -49.71
CA LEU A 87 -17.85 80.85 -50.87
C LEU A 87 -16.40 80.39 -50.69
N ASP A 88 -15.49 81.28 -50.30
CA ASP A 88 -14.08 80.93 -50.05
C ASP A 88 -13.93 79.87 -48.95
N GLN A 89 -14.82 79.89 -47.95
CA GLN A 89 -14.84 78.91 -46.87
C GLN A 89 -15.32 77.55 -47.38
N LEU A 90 -16.42 77.51 -48.14
CA LEU A 90 -16.97 76.27 -48.71
C LEU A 90 -16.00 75.64 -49.73
N GLU A 91 -15.31 76.45 -50.54
CA GLU A 91 -14.29 75.96 -51.47
C GLU A 91 -13.11 75.31 -50.72
N ARG A 92 -12.69 75.90 -49.59
CA ARG A 92 -11.66 75.32 -48.72
C ARG A 92 -12.10 74.00 -48.09
N GLU A 93 -13.35 73.93 -47.61
CA GLU A 93 -13.93 72.71 -47.03
C GLU A 93 -14.05 71.59 -48.08
N LEU A 94 -14.50 71.93 -49.29
CA LEU A 94 -14.62 70.98 -50.40
C LEU A 94 -13.24 70.44 -50.84
N ALA A 95 -12.22 71.30 -50.89
CA ALA A 95 -10.85 70.88 -51.17
C ALA A 95 -10.31 69.93 -50.07
N GLN A 96 -10.61 70.20 -48.80
CA GLN A 96 -10.23 69.32 -47.68
C GLN A 96 -10.94 67.97 -47.79
N LEU A 97 -12.23 67.94 -48.11
CA LEU A 97 -12.99 66.71 -48.29
C LEU A 97 -12.44 65.86 -49.45
N HIS A 98 -12.09 66.48 -50.58
CA HIS A 98 -11.45 65.76 -51.68
C HIS A 98 -10.11 65.15 -51.29
N MET A 99 -9.28 65.89 -50.54
CA MET A 99 -8.01 65.38 -50.03
C MET A 99 -8.21 64.19 -49.06
N CYS A 100 -9.18 64.29 -48.15
CA CYS A 100 -9.53 63.21 -47.24
C CYS A 100 -10.06 61.99 -47.99
N SER A 101 -10.95 62.18 -48.97
CA SER A 101 -11.48 61.10 -49.80
C SER A 101 -10.37 60.40 -50.59
N GLY A 102 -9.38 61.14 -51.09
CA GLY A 102 -8.22 60.57 -51.78
C GLY A 102 -7.35 59.70 -50.86
N ARG A 103 -7.08 60.17 -49.63
CA ARG A 103 -6.35 59.38 -48.62
C ARG A 103 -7.07 58.10 -48.24
N ASN A 104 -8.37 58.20 -47.93
CA ASN A 104 -9.18 57.04 -47.56
C ASN A 104 -9.22 56.01 -48.71
N ARG A 105 -9.31 56.48 -49.96
CA ARG A 105 -9.27 55.58 -51.13
C ARG A 105 -7.94 54.84 -51.24
N ALA A 106 -6.82 55.54 -51.07
CA ALA A 106 -5.50 54.91 -51.08
C ALA A 106 -5.33 53.90 -49.94
N GLU A 107 -5.85 54.19 -48.74
CA GLU A 107 -5.82 53.28 -47.61
C GLU A 107 -6.66 52.01 -47.88
N ILE A 108 -7.88 52.17 -48.41
CA ILE A 108 -8.73 51.04 -48.82
C ILE A 108 -8.05 50.19 -49.88
N ASP A 109 -7.39 50.80 -50.88
CA ASP A 109 -6.70 50.06 -51.94
C ASP A 109 -5.48 49.29 -51.38
N CYS A 110 -4.75 49.86 -50.42
CA CYS A 110 -3.67 49.16 -49.70
C CYS A 110 -4.20 47.98 -48.87
N GLU A 111 -5.30 48.16 -48.13
CA GLU A 111 -5.91 47.08 -47.34
C GLU A 111 -6.41 45.95 -48.23
N ARG A 112 -7.03 46.26 -49.38
CA ARG A 112 -7.46 45.25 -50.36
C ARG A 112 -6.29 44.43 -50.87
N ALA A 113 -5.18 45.07 -51.24
CA ALA A 113 -3.99 44.35 -51.70
C ALA A 113 -3.41 43.44 -50.60
N ALA A 114 -3.45 43.86 -49.33
CA ALA A 114 -3.02 43.03 -48.21
C ALA A 114 -3.95 41.82 -48.00
N VAL A 115 -5.27 41.99 -48.15
CA VAL A 115 -6.25 40.90 -48.06
C VAL A 115 -6.03 39.90 -49.20
N GLU A 116 -5.85 40.35 -50.44
CA GLU A 116 -5.58 39.47 -51.59
C GLU A 116 -4.31 38.64 -51.38
N GLN A 117 -3.26 39.21 -50.78
CA GLN A 117 -2.04 38.48 -50.43
C GLN A 117 -2.32 37.40 -49.37
N LEU A 118 -3.07 37.73 -48.32
CA LEU A 118 -3.42 36.79 -47.26
C LEU A 118 -4.32 35.66 -47.77
N GLU A 119 -5.25 35.94 -48.69
CA GLU A 119 -6.09 34.92 -49.32
C GLU A 119 -5.26 33.95 -50.16
N LEU A 120 -4.26 34.45 -50.89
CA LEU A 120 -3.32 33.62 -51.63
C LEU A 120 -2.49 32.74 -50.71
N GLU A 121 -1.91 33.31 -49.64
CA GLU A 121 -1.16 32.55 -48.64
C GLU A 121 -2.02 31.46 -47.98
N TYR A 122 -3.26 31.80 -47.61
CA TYR A 122 -4.20 30.84 -47.04
C TYR A 122 -4.52 29.68 -48.00
N ALA A 123 -4.73 29.98 -49.29
CA ALA A 123 -4.95 28.96 -50.31
C ALA A 123 -3.74 28.02 -50.46
N THR A 124 -2.51 28.55 -50.43
CA THR A 124 -1.29 27.73 -50.50
C THR A 124 -1.14 26.82 -49.28
N LEU A 125 -1.34 27.35 -48.08
CA LEU A 125 -1.28 26.56 -46.84
C LEU A 125 -2.33 25.46 -46.81
N THR A 126 -3.53 25.72 -47.33
CA THR A 126 -4.60 24.71 -47.40
C THR A 126 -4.20 23.56 -48.33
N SER A 127 -3.58 23.86 -49.48
CA SER A 127 -3.07 22.83 -50.40
C SER A 127 -1.95 22.00 -49.77
N GLU A 128 -1.01 22.64 -49.06
CA GLU A 128 0.07 21.94 -48.36
C GLU A 128 -0.45 21.05 -47.23
N GLU A 129 -1.49 21.50 -46.51
CA GLU A 129 -2.15 20.70 -45.48
C GLU A 129 -2.78 19.44 -46.08
N GLU A 130 -3.48 19.55 -47.21
CA GLU A 130 -4.06 18.39 -47.90
C GLU A 130 -3.00 17.39 -48.36
N ASP A 131 -1.87 17.86 -48.87
CA ASP A 131 -0.76 16.99 -49.30
C ASP A 131 -0.17 16.23 -48.09
N LEU A 132 0.05 16.91 -46.98
CA LEU A 132 0.53 16.29 -45.74
C LEU A 132 -0.49 15.29 -45.17
N GLN A 133 -1.78 15.56 -45.30
CA GLN A 133 -2.84 14.62 -44.91
C GLN A 133 -2.77 13.33 -45.74
N ARG A 134 -2.62 13.44 -47.07
CA ARG A 134 -2.44 12.28 -47.96
C ARG A 134 -1.21 11.46 -47.58
N ASP A 135 -0.08 12.12 -47.27
CA ASP A 135 1.14 11.43 -46.84
C ASP A 135 0.93 10.69 -45.51
N CYS A 136 0.22 11.29 -44.56
CA CYS A 136 -0.16 10.63 -43.31
C CYS A 136 -1.02 9.39 -43.54
N GLU A 137 -2.02 9.46 -44.43
CA GLU A 137 -2.84 8.30 -44.80
C GLU A 137 -1.99 7.15 -45.36
N VAL A 138 -1.06 7.45 -46.27
CA VAL A 138 -0.16 6.44 -46.84
C VAL A 138 0.70 5.79 -45.74
N LEU A 139 1.25 6.58 -44.82
CA LEU A 139 2.05 6.07 -43.71
C LEU A 139 1.23 5.21 -42.74
N THR A 140 -0.04 5.56 -42.50
CA THR A 140 -0.92 4.74 -41.66
C THR A 140 -1.19 3.37 -42.29
N LEU A 141 -1.47 3.32 -43.60
CA LEU A 141 -1.66 2.06 -44.32
C LEU A 141 -0.40 1.19 -44.32
N GLN A 142 0.78 1.79 -44.48
CA GLN A 142 2.06 1.06 -44.38
C GLN A 142 2.26 0.45 -42.99
N LEU A 143 1.93 1.19 -41.93
CA LEU A 143 2.06 0.73 -40.55
C LEU A 143 1.07 -0.40 -40.24
N GLU A 144 -0.14 -0.36 -40.79
CA GLU A 144 -1.11 -1.46 -40.67
C GLU A 144 -0.62 -2.72 -41.37
N ASN A 145 -0.05 -2.60 -42.56
CA ASN A 145 0.54 -3.73 -43.29
C ASN A 145 1.69 -4.38 -42.49
N GLN A 146 2.59 -3.58 -41.92
CA GLN A 146 3.68 -4.10 -41.07
C GLN A 146 3.14 -4.80 -39.82
N ARG A 147 2.06 -4.29 -39.20
CA ARG A 147 1.42 -4.95 -38.07
C ARG A 147 0.80 -6.29 -38.46
N ALA A 148 0.21 -6.40 -39.64
CA ALA A 148 -0.33 -7.66 -40.15
C ALA A 148 0.78 -8.70 -40.35
N GLN A 149 1.88 -8.31 -40.99
CA GLN A 149 3.06 -9.17 -41.18
C GLN A 149 3.64 -9.67 -39.84
N LEU A 150 3.74 -8.80 -38.83
CA LEU A 150 4.22 -9.20 -37.50
C LEU A 150 3.28 -10.20 -36.81
N LYS A 151 1.96 -10.08 -37.01
CA LYS A 151 1.00 -11.06 -36.48
C LYS A 151 1.20 -12.43 -37.13
N GLU A 152 1.41 -12.48 -38.44
CA GLU A 152 1.66 -13.71 -39.17
C GLU A 152 2.95 -14.40 -38.68
N LEU A 153 4.05 -13.65 -38.57
CA LEU A 153 5.33 -14.19 -38.08
C LEU A 153 5.22 -14.75 -36.66
N ARG A 154 4.48 -14.07 -35.78
CA ARG A 154 4.21 -14.58 -34.42
C ARG A 154 3.40 -15.87 -34.45
N GLY A 155 2.42 -15.97 -35.34
CA GLY A 155 1.65 -17.20 -35.54
C GLY A 155 2.54 -18.37 -35.97
N GLN A 156 3.43 -18.13 -36.93
CA GLN A 156 4.40 -19.12 -37.39
C GLN A 156 5.38 -19.55 -36.27
N GLN A 157 5.85 -18.61 -35.45
CA GLN A 157 6.72 -18.91 -34.31
C GLN A 157 6.03 -19.82 -33.29
N LEU A 158 4.78 -19.51 -32.92
CA LEU A 158 4.02 -20.33 -31.97
C LEU A 158 3.79 -21.75 -32.48
N TYR A 159 3.55 -21.91 -33.78
CA TYR A 159 3.43 -23.22 -34.39
C TYR A 159 4.73 -24.02 -34.29
N LEU A 160 5.88 -23.39 -34.56
CA LEU A 160 7.20 -24.05 -34.43
C LEU A 160 7.50 -24.44 -32.97
N ASP A 161 7.17 -23.58 -32.01
CA ASP A 161 7.32 -23.89 -30.58
C ASP A 161 6.44 -25.07 -30.15
N PHE A 162 5.23 -25.17 -30.68
CA PHE A 162 4.33 -26.30 -30.43
C PHE A 162 4.91 -27.61 -30.99
N VAL A 163 5.34 -27.61 -32.25
CA VAL A 163 5.87 -28.81 -32.93
C VAL A 163 7.16 -29.30 -32.26
N SER A 164 8.03 -28.38 -31.80
CA SER A 164 9.30 -28.74 -31.17
C SER A 164 9.18 -29.19 -29.71
N SER A 165 8.24 -28.62 -28.94
CA SER A 165 8.11 -28.89 -27.50
C SER A 165 7.21 -30.09 -27.16
N ALA A 166 6.21 -30.41 -28.00
CA ALA A 166 5.23 -31.45 -27.72
C ALA A 166 5.84 -32.88 -27.60
N PRO A 167 6.78 -33.31 -28.48
CA PRO A 167 7.40 -34.64 -28.35
C PRO A 167 8.27 -34.77 -27.09
N LEU A 168 9.01 -33.71 -26.75
CA LEU A 168 9.88 -33.68 -25.57
C LEU A 168 9.06 -33.75 -24.27
N LYS A 169 7.93 -33.03 -24.22
CA LYS A 169 7.02 -33.05 -23.07
C LYS A 169 6.45 -34.45 -22.83
N ARG A 170 5.98 -35.13 -23.87
CA ARG A 170 5.50 -36.53 -23.76
C ARG A 170 6.56 -37.48 -23.24
N HIS A 171 7.79 -37.40 -23.76
CA HIS A 171 8.89 -38.25 -23.30
C HIS A 171 9.26 -38.03 -21.82
N LEU A 172 9.25 -36.77 -21.37
CA LEU A 172 9.53 -36.44 -19.97
C LEU A 172 8.42 -36.94 -19.02
N GLU A 173 7.16 -36.86 -19.44
CA GLU A 173 6.02 -37.39 -18.70
C GLU A 173 6.09 -38.92 -18.59
N GLU A 174 6.41 -39.62 -19.68
CA GLU A 174 6.57 -41.07 -19.68
C GLU A 174 7.72 -41.53 -18.77
N LYS A 175 8.85 -40.83 -18.79
CA LYS A 175 9.97 -41.12 -17.88
C LYS A 175 9.60 -40.91 -16.41
N LYS A 176 8.79 -39.89 -16.12
CA LYS A 176 8.27 -39.63 -14.76
C LYS A 176 7.38 -40.77 -14.27
N TRP A 177 6.46 -41.24 -15.12
CA TRP A 177 5.59 -42.37 -14.81
C TRP A 177 6.38 -43.64 -14.49
N ARG A 178 7.41 -43.95 -15.29
CA ARG A 178 8.29 -45.12 -15.04
C ARG A 178 9.03 -45.01 -13.71
N GLY A 179 9.51 -43.82 -13.35
CA GLY A 179 10.18 -43.59 -12.07
C GLY A 179 9.26 -43.78 -10.86
N GLN A 180 8.01 -43.29 -10.96
CA GLN A 180 7.00 -43.47 -9.91
C GLN A 180 6.62 -44.94 -9.73
N HIS A 181 6.43 -45.67 -10.84
CA HIS A 181 6.12 -47.10 -10.79
C HIS A 181 7.24 -47.91 -10.11
N ALA A 182 8.50 -47.60 -10.40
CA ALA A 182 9.64 -48.24 -9.75
C ALA A 182 9.69 -47.98 -8.24
N ALA A 183 9.41 -46.74 -7.80
CA ALA A 183 9.39 -46.38 -6.39
C ALA A 183 8.28 -47.12 -5.61
N VAL A 184 7.09 -47.23 -6.19
CA VAL A 184 5.97 -47.98 -5.59
C VAL A 184 6.31 -49.46 -5.47
N LEU A 185 6.90 -50.07 -6.50
CA LEU A 185 7.32 -51.47 -6.45
C LEU A 185 8.32 -51.73 -5.31
N THR A 186 9.31 -50.86 -5.11
CA THR A 186 10.26 -51.01 -4.00
C THR A 186 9.60 -50.86 -2.63
N GLN A 187 8.59 -50.00 -2.51
CA GLN A 187 7.85 -49.83 -1.25
C GLN A 187 7.00 -51.06 -0.93
N VAL A 188 6.34 -51.65 -1.93
CA VAL A 188 5.58 -52.90 -1.78
C VAL A 188 6.50 -54.04 -1.33
N GLN A 189 7.67 -54.19 -1.95
CA GLN A 189 8.64 -55.21 -1.56
C GLN A 189 9.14 -55.05 -0.11
N SER A 190 9.37 -53.81 0.35
CA SER A 190 9.75 -53.53 1.74
C SER A 190 8.62 -53.93 2.70
N ALA A 191 7.38 -53.56 2.38
CA ALA A 191 6.22 -53.88 3.21
C ALA A 191 5.96 -55.40 3.27
N GLU A 192 6.14 -56.13 2.16
CA GLU A 192 6.04 -57.58 2.14
C GLU A 192 7.10 -58.25 3.02
N ALA A 193 8.33 -57.71 3.05
CA ALA A 193 9.39 -58.23 3.93
C ALA A 193 9.06 -57.98 5.42
N GLU A 194 8.57 -56.79 5.77
CA GLU A 194 8.13 -56.47 7.13
C GLU A 194 6.97 -57.35 7.58
N ASN A 195 5.98 -57.59 6.71
CA ASN A 195 4.85 -58.47 7.02
C ASN A 195 5.30 -59.90 7.32
N ARG A 196 6.28 -60.45 6.58
CA ARG A 196 6.82 -61.79 6.85
C ARG A 196 7.48 -61.87 8.23
N VAL A 197 8.20 -60.84 8.64
CA VAL A 197 8.81 -60.78 9.98
C VAL A 197 7.73 -60.79 11.06
N ILE A 198 6.67 -60.00 10.88
CA ILE A 198 5.54 -59.95 11.82
C ILE A 198 4.82 -61.30 11.89
N GLU A 199 4.61 -61.98 10.75
CA GLU A 199 4.01 -63.31 10.72
C GLU A 199 4.86 -64.35 11.47
N GLU A 200 6.19 -64.28 11.36
CA GLU A 200 7.09 -65.15 12.12
C GLU A 200 7.03 -64.87 13.63
N GLU A 201 6.99 -63.59 14.03
CA GLU A 201 6.85 -63.20 15.44
C GLU A 201 5.52 -63.63 16.04
N LEU A 202 4.41 -63.47 15.31
CA LEU A 202 3.08 -63.94 15.74
C LEU A 202 3.09 -65.44 15.99
N LYS A 203 3.67 -66.21 15.07
CA LYS A 203 3.78 -67.67 15.22
C LYS A 203 4.61 -68.07 16.45
N GLN A 204 5.71 -67.36 16.73
CA GLN A 204 6.50 -67.61 17.93
C GLN A 204 5.71 -67.33 19.21
N LEU A 205 4.88 -66.29 19.23
CA LEU A 205 4.03 -65.96 20.38
C LEU A 205 2.90 -66.97 20.55
N GLU A 206 2.32 -67.49 19.47
CA GLU A 206 1.32 -68.57 19.51
C GLU A 206 1.92 -69.86 20.10
N ASP A 207 3.11 -70.25 19.66
CA ASP A 207 3.82 -71.42 20.20
C ASP A 207 4.12 -71.25 21.70
N GLN A 208 4.50 -70.04 22.13
CA GLN A 208 4.70 -69.73 23.56
C GLN A 208 3.39 -69.80 24.35
N GLY A 209 2.29 -69.28 23.79
CA GLY A 209 0.96 -69.35 24.37
C GLY A 209 0.51 -70.80 24.60
N ALA A 210 0.62 -71.64 23.57
CA ALA A 210 0.31 -73.06 23.66
C ALA A 210 1.15 -73.79 24.72
N GLY A 211 2.43 -73.43 24.86
CA GLY A 211 3.31 -73.97 25.89
C GLY A 211 2.84 -73.62 27.31
N LEU A 212 2.42 -72.37 27.54
CA LEU A 212 1.90 -71.90 28.83
C LEU A 212 0.55 -72.55 29.16
N GLU A 213 -0.35 -72.69 28.19
CA GLU A 213 -1.63 -73.38 28.38
C GLU A 213 -1.44 -74.85 28.79
N ALA A 214 -0.50 -75.56 28.14
CA ALA A 214 -0.17 -76.93 28.51
C ALA A 214 0.42 -77.02 29.93
N GLN A 215 1.23 -76.04 30.34
CA GLN A 215 1.75 -75.97 31.71
C GLN A 215 0.63 -75.74 32.72
N PHE A 216 -0.26 -74.77 32.46
CA PHE A 216 -1.41 -74.51 33.31
C PHE A 216 -2.30 -75.75 33.47
N GLY A 217 -2.52 -76.51 32.39
CA GLY A 217 -3.26 -77.77 32.44
C GLY A 217 -2.63 -78.81 33.37
N ARG A 218 -1.29 -78.93 33.39
CA ARG A 218 -0.57 -79.82 34.33
C ARG A 218 -0.71 -79.36 35.78
N ASP A 219 -0.62 -78.06 36.03
CA ASP A 219 -0.73 -77.51 37.39
C ASP A 219 -2.13 -77.69 37.97
N VAL A 220 -3.17 -77.57 37.12
CA VAL A 220 -4.57 -77.85 37.51
C VAL A 220 -4.75 -79.33 37.88
N GLN A 221 -4.18 -80.26 37.10
CA GLN A 221 -4.23 -81.69 37.42
C GLN A 221 -3.49 -82.01 38.74
N ALA A 222 -2.32 -81.43 38.95
CA ALA A 222 -1.56 -81.61 40.20
C ALA A 222 -2.34 -81.09 41.42
N LYS A 223 -3.01 -79.95 41.29
CA LYS A 223 -3.90 -79.41 42.34
C LYS A 223 -5.04 -80.37 42.66
N GLN A 224 -5.72 -80.90 41.63
CA GLN A 224 -6.80 -81.87 41.82
C GLN A 224 -6.32 -83.13 42.56
N GLN A 225 -5.15 -83.66 42.18
CA GLN A 225 -4.54 -84.81 42.88
C GLN A 225 -4.27 -84.49 44.35
N ALA A 226 -3.72 -83.31 44.66
CA ALA A 226 -3.48 -82.89 46.04
C ALA A 226 -4.79 -82.71 46.85
N GLU A 227 -5.83 -82.15 46.25
CA GLU A 227 -7.16 -82.00 46.88
C GLU A 227 -7.78 -83.36 47.18
N THR A 228 -7.67 -84.34 46.26
CA THR A 228 -8.14 -85.71 46.52
C THR A 228 -7.38 -86.37 47.67
N ALA A 229 -6.04 -86.28 47.69
CA ALA A 229 -5.22 -86.81 48.77
C ALA A 229 -5.54 -86.17 50.13
N LEU A 230 -5.80 -84.85 50.16
CA LEU A 230 -6.24 -84.13 51.36
C LEU A 230 -7.59 -84.65 51.86
N SER A 231 -8.54 -84.88 50.95
CA SER A 231 -9.86 -85.42 51.31
C SER A 231 -9.77 -86.81 51.93
N GLU A 232 -8.93 -87.69 51.35
CA GLU A 232 -8.66 -89.02 51.91
C GLU A 232 -8.00 -88.94 53.29
N ALA A 233 -7.02 -88.05 53.46
CA ALA A 233 -6.36 -87.85 54.75
C ALA A 233 -7.34 -87.36 55.83
N ARG A 234 -8.27 -86.46 55.49
CA ARG A 234 -9.34 -86.00 56.39
C ARG A 234 -10.27 -87.13 56.82
N VAL A 235 -10.66 -88.01 55.90
CA VAL A 235 -11.47 -89.20 56.22
C VAL A 235 -10.70 -90.14 57.15
N ARG A 236 -9.42 -90.38 56.89
CA ARG A 236 -8.56 -91.20 57.79
C ARG A 236 -8.48 -90.58 59.18
N GLN A 237 -8.32 -89.26 59.28
CA GLN A 237 -8.29 -88.54 60.55
C GLN A 237 -9.62 -88.69 61.33
N GLN A 238 -10.76 -88.51 60.65
CA GLN A 238 -12.08 -88.70 61.26
C GLN A 238 -12.24 -90.12 61.81
N HIS A 239 -11.81 -91.13 61.07
CA HIS A 239 -11.92 -92.52 61.52
C HIS A 239 -11.03 -92.82 62.74
N ILE A 240 -9.82 -92.26 62.79
CA ILE A 240 -8.94 -92.34 63.97
C ILE A 240 -9.62 -91.67 65.18
N GLN A 241 -10.28 -90.54 64.97
CA GLN A 241 -10.94 -89.76 66.02
C GLN A 241 -12.19 -90.47 66.55
N GLU A 242 -13.01 -91.06 65.68
CA GLU A 242 -14.13 -91.93 66.07
C GLU A 242 -13.64 -93.16 66.86
N GLY A 243 -12.55 -93.80 66.43
CA GLY A 243 -11.93 -94.90 67.18
C GLY A 243 -11.42 -94.47 68.56
N PHE A 244 -10.87 -93.26 68.67
CA PHE A 244 -10.45 -92.68 69.94
C PHE A 244 -11.63 -92.38 70.88
N GLU A 245 -12.74 -91.88 70.34
CA GLU A 245 -13.99 -91.63 71.08
C GLU A 245 -14.67 -92.93 71.54
N GLN A 246 -14.69 -93.98 70.71
CA GLN A 246 -15.16 -95.32 71.11
C GLN A 246 -14.29 -95.93 72.22
N MET A 247 -12.97 -95.70 72.19
CA MET A 247 -12.06 -96.14 73.26
C MET A 247 -12.31 -95.43 74.60
N ARG A 248 -12.94 -94.25 74.58
CA ARG A 248 -13.35 -93.48 75.76
C ARG A 248 -14.68 -93.96 76.36
N SER A 249 -15.51 -94.74 75.67
CA SER A 249 -16.88 -95.09 76.14
C SER A 249 -17.00 -96.40 76.93
N CYS A 250 -15.91 -96.96 77.47
CA CYS A 250 -15.94 -98.24 78.22
C CYS A 250 -16.31 -98.07 79.71
N TYR A 251 -17.24 -98.90 80.20
CA TYR A 251 -17.87 -98.94 81.53
C TYR A 251 -16.94 -99.43 82.67
N THR A 252 -15.79 -98.77 82.85
CA THR A 252 -14.94 -98.92 84.04
C THR A 252 -14.40 -97.55 84.41
N PRO A 253 -14.55 -97.06 85.66
CA PRO A 253 -13.98 -95.77 86.07
C PRO A 253 -12.46 -95.84 85.89
N ARG A 254 -11.92 -95.05 84.96
CA ARG A 254 -10.47 -94.99 84.73
C ARG A 254 -9.82 -94.13 85.82
N PRO A 255 -8.59 -94.46 86.25
CA PRO A 255 -7.76 -93.57 87.04
C PRO A 255 -7.56 -92.24 86.31
N ASP A 256 -7.41 -91.15 87.06
CA ASP A 256 -7.15 -89.81 86.53
C ASP A 256 -5.72 -89.77 85.93
N TRP A 257 -5.60 -90.14 84.65
CA TRP A 257 -4.32 -90.26 83.95
C TRP A 257 -3.56 -88.94 83.85
N ASP A 258 -4.26 -87.80 83.83
CA ASP A 258 -3.61 -86.49 83.87
C ASP A 258 -2.90 -86.29 85.21
N ARG A 259 -3.57 -86.67 86.31
CA ARG A 259 -2.97 -86.64 87.65
C ARG A 259 -1.84 -87.66 87.83
N ILE A 260 -1.94 -88.84 87.22
CA ILE A 260 -0.89 -89.87 87.28
C ILE A 260 0.34 -89.47 86.44
N VAL A 261 0.16 -88.85 85.27
CA VAL A 261 1.27 -88.36 84.44
C VAL A 261 1.98 -87.17 85.09
N ASP A 262 1.26 -86.34 85.85
CA ASP A 262 1.84 -85.21 86.59
C ASP A 262 2.52 -85.63 87.91
N GLU A 263 2.07 -86.70 88.57
CA GLU A 263 2.64 -87.22 89.83
C GLU A 263 3.79 -88.25 89.60
N THR A 264 4.09 -88.64 88.36
CA THR A 264 5.17 -89.59 88.02
C THR A 264 6.24 -88.94 87.11
N PRO A 265 7.42 -88.55 87.63
CA PRO A 265 8.40 -87.76 86.87
C PRO A 265 9.05 -88.49 85.68
N GLU A 266 8.95 -89.83 85.58
CA GLU A 266 9.50 -90.58 84.45
C GLU A 266 8.57 -90.64 83.22
N LEU A 267 7.28 -90.27 83.35
CA LEU A 267 6.31 -90.30 82.24
C LEU A 267 6.00 -88.91 81.66
N SER A 268 6.28 -87.82 82.39
CA SER A 268 6.13 -86.45 81.87
C SER A 268 7.16 -86.10 80.78
N VAL A 269 8.30 -86.80 80.73
CA VAL A 269 9.37 -86.60 79.73
C VAL A 269 8.95 -87.08 78.33
N GLN A 270 7.98 -87.99 78.20
CA GLN A 270 7.48 -88.44 76.89
C GLN A 270 6.36 -87.55 76.32
N LYS A 271 5.71 -86.71 77.13
CA LYS A 271 4.63 -85.81 76.70
C LYS A 271 5.12 -84.72 75.71
N TYR A 272 6.43 -84.47 75.65
CA TYR A 272 7.04 -83.47 74.78
C TYR A 272 7.97 -84.03 73.68
N GLN A 273 8.10 -85.36 73.51
CA GLN A 273 8.94 -85.92 72.44
C GLN A 273 8.29 -85.90 71.05
N TRP A 274 6.96 -85.81 70.95
CA TRP A 274 6.26 -85.74 69.66
C TRP A 274 6.20 -84.33 69.06
N GLU A 275 6.35 -83.27 69.87
CA GLU A 275 6.33 -81.87 69.39
C GLU A 275 7.72 -81.36 68.97
N LEU A 276 8.82 -82.00 69.38
CA LEU A 276 10.19 -81.63 68.96
C LEU A 276 10.71 -82.38 67.73
N ALA A 277 10.04 -83.45 67.28
CA ALA A 277 10.46 -84.25 66.13
C ALA A 277 10.10 -83.64 64.76
N GLY A 278 9.30 -82.56 64.73
CA GLY A 278 8.93 -81.85 63.50
C GLY A 278 9.90 -80.75 63.05
N SER A 279 10.91 -80.43 63.87
CA SER A 279 11.79 -79.26 63.66
C SER A 279 13.29 -79.59 63.61
N ALA A 280 13.65 -80.87 63.46
CA ALA A 280 15.05 -81.32 63.42
C ALA A 280 15.30 -82.26 62.23
N SER A 281 15.20 -81.73 61.01
CA SER A 281 15.89 -82.29 59.84
C SER A 281 16.56 -81.16 59.06
N ASP A 282 17.42 -80.43 59.77
CA ASP A 282 18.40 -79.55 59.18
C ASP A 282 19.80 -80.04 59.55
N HIS A 283 20.64 -80.18 58.53
CA HIS A 283 22.10 -80.29 58.56
C HIS A 283 22.75 -81.54 59.19
N GLN A 284 23.19 -82.49 58.34
CA GLN A 284 24.61 -82.93 58.26
C GLN A 284 24.79 -84.16 57.34
N LEU A 285 25.16 -83.91 56.08
CA LEU A 285 26.07 -84.72 55.27
C LEU A 285 26.73 -83.71 54.32
N GLY A 286 28.03 -83.49 54.23
CA GLY A 286 29.20 -83.96 54.95
C GLY A 286 30.35 -83.08 54.44
N ALA A 287 31.20 -82.63 55.34
CA ALA A 287 32.31 -81.75 55.03
C ALA A 287 33.53 -82.54 54.49
N SER A 288 34.44 -81.76 53.88
CA SER A 288 35.88 -81.99 53.74
C SER A 288 36.36 -82.57 52.40
N ILE A 289 37.09 -81.74 51.64
CA ILE A 289 38.55 -81.87 51.41
C ILE A 289 39.03 -80.50 50.86
N ASP A 290 39.85 -79.81 51.65
CA ASP A 290 40.79 -78.79 51.17
C ASP A 290 42.00 -79.51 50.56
N ASP A 291 42.56 -79.05 49.44
CA ASP A 291 43.94 -78.55 49.37
C ASP A 291 44.32 -77.99 47.96
N GLN A 292 45.16 -76.95 47.98
CA GLN A 292 46.08 -76.43 46.93
C GLN A 292 45.57 -75.56 45.76
N THR A 293 45.64 -74.24 46.02
CA THR A 293 46.39 -73.22 45.25
C THR A 293 46.64 -73.39 43.73
N SER A 294 46.05 -72.44 42.99
CA SER A 294 46.72 -71.39 42.20
C SER A 294 46.47 -71.34 40.68
N GLN A 295 46.16 -70.10 40.27
CA GLN A 295 46.27 -69.47 38.95
C GLN A 295 45.14 -69.66 37.94
N GLY A 296 44.76 -68.51 37.36
CA GLY A 296 44.33 -68.48 35.96
C GLY A 296 43.00 -67.81 35.72
N GLU A 297 42.98 -66.50 35.85
CA GLU A 297 41.87 -65.59 35.59
C GLU A 297 41.32 -65.65 34.15
N LYS A 298 40.00 -65.38 34.04
CA LYS A 298 39.21 -64.93 32.86
C LYS A 298 38.65 -66.02 31.95
N THR A 299 37.33 -66.22 32.03
CA THR A 299 36.38 -66.00 30.92
C THR A 299 34.96 -66.38 31.36
N THR A 300 34.01 -65.43 31.32
CA THR A 300 32.58 -65.75 31.25
C THR A 300 31.87 -64.79 30.30
N LYS A 301 31.49 -65.33 29.15
CA LYS A 301 30.27 -64.99 28.43
C LYS A 301 29.50 -66.30 28.28
N ARG A 302 28.20 -66.28 28.61
CA ARG A 302 27.07 -66.80 27.80
C ARG A 302 25.93 -67.33 28.70
N CYS A 303 24.73 -66.77 28.46
CA CYS A 303 23.35 -67.29 28.58
C CYS A 303 22.97 -68.11 29.82
N ARG A 304 21.77 -67.99 30.43
CA ARG A 304 20.45 -68.14 29.80
C ARG A 304 19.37 -67.97 30.89
N SER A 305 18.26 -67.33 30.53
CA SER A 305 16.84 -67.57 30.85
C SER A 305 16.36 -68.24 32.17
N GLY A 306 15.22 -67.74 32.66
CA GLY A 306 14.28 -68.39 33.61
C GLY A 306 13.86 -67.41 34.71
N VAL A 307 12.71 -66.72 34.69
CA VAL A 307 11.28 -67.14 34.69
C VAL A 307 10.84 -67.89 35.95
N GLY A 308 9.80 -67.34 36.59
CA GLY A 308 8.92 -67.99 37.59
C GLY A 308 9.02 -67.34 38.98
N GLY A 309 8.02 -66.69 39.58
CA GLY A 309 6.58 -66.66 39.33
C GLY A 309 5.82 -67.55 40.33
N GLY A 310 4.83 -66.97 41.04
CA GLY A 310 3.86 -67.63 41.94
C GLY A 310 3.91 -67.05 43.37
N CYS A 311 2.99 -66.25 43.91
CA CYS A 311 1.52 -66.12 43.83
C CYS A 311 0.72 -67.29 44.43
N LYS A 312 -0.02 -66.99 45.53
CA LYS A 312 -1.43 -67.34 45.87
C LYS A 312 -1.74 -66.78 47.27
N ASP A 313 -2.72 -65.86 47.41
CA ASP A 313 -4.19 -66.05 47.50
C ASP A 313 -4.63 -66.72 48.81
N ALA A 314 -5.76 -66.44 49.48
CA ALA A 314 -6.82 -65.43 49.45
C ALA A 314 -7.83 -65.79 50.59
N GLY A 315 -8.72 -64.86 50.99
CA GLY A 315 -9.93 -65.08 51.80
C GLY A 315 -10.02 -64.14 53.03
N GLU A 316 -10.82 -63.07 53.10
CA GLU A 316 -12.31 -62.98 53.25
C GLU A 316 -12.84 -63.78 54.46
N GLU A 317 -13.64 -63.30 55.41
CA GLU A 317 -14.41 -62.07 55.70
C GLU A 317 -14.63 -62.05 57.23
N ASP A 318 -14.85 -60.88 57.86
CA ASP A 318 -15.81 -60.74 58.97
C ASP A 318 -16.06 -59.25 59.30
N ALA A 319 -17.35 -58.93 59.48
CA ALA A 319 -17.91 -57.60 59.66
C ALA A 319 -18.24 -57.28 61.14
N GLU A 320 -18.45 -55.98 61.38
CA GLU A 320 -18.92 -55.30 62.61
C GLU A 320 -17.90 -55.19 63.76
N GLY A 321 -17.68 -54.07 64.43
CA GLY A 321 -18.38 -52.79 64.48
C GLY A 321 -17.96 -52.10 65.79
N TRP A 322 -17.80 -50.77 65.74
CA TRP A 322 -17.67 -49.83 66.86
C TRP A 322 -16.29 -49.60 67.52
N ARG A 323 -15.50 -48.69 66.91
CA ARG A 323 -15.02 -47.45 67.56
C ARG A 323 -14.25 -46.53 66.59
N LEU A 324 -14.69 -45.27 66.46
CA LEU A 324 -13.92 -44.15 65.88
C LEU A 324 -13.27 -43.34 67.02
N PRO A 325 -12.25 -42.49 66.78
CA PRO A 325 -11.04 -42.70 65.97
C PRO A 325 -9.75 -42.19 66.71
N PRO A 326 -8.54 -42.48 66.21
CA PRO A 326 -7.46 -41.51 66.26
C PRO A 326 -7.09 -41.03 64.85
N SER A 327 -6.77 -39.74 64.80
CA SER A 327 -6.66 -38.80 63.69
C SER A 327 -5.62 -39.09 62.60
N ASN A 328 -5.13 -40.33 62.43
CA ASN A 328 -3.96 -40.62 61.58
C ASN A 328 -4.28 -40.93 60.10
N GLY A 329 -5.55 -41.02 59.71
CA GLY A 329 -5.97 -41.32 58.32
C GLY A 329 -6.16 -40.08 57.44
N ARG A 330 -6.59 -38.95 58.02
CA ARG A 330 -6.91 -37.72 57.28
C ARG A 330 -5.66 -37.08 56.70
N THR A 331 -4.56 -37.11 57.45
CA THR A 331 -3.26 -36.60 57.00
C THR A 331 -2.67 -37.43 55.88
N LYS A 332 -2.85 -38.77 55.89
CA LYS A 332 -2.35 -39.64 54.82
C LYS A 332 -3.15 -39.49 53.52
N LEU A 333 -4.47 -39.32 53.60
CA LEU A 333 -5.32 -39.00 52.45
C LEU A 333 -5.02 -37.61 51.88
N LEU A 334 -4.90 -36.59 52.74
CA LEU A 334 -4.51 -35.25 52.35
C LEU A 334 -3.11 -35.21 51.73
N VAL A 335 -2.14 -35.94 52.27
CA VAL A 335 -0.77 -36.04 51.71
C VAL A 335 -0.78 -36.75 50.35
N LYS A 336 -1.63 -37.76 50.16
CA LYS A 336 -1.78 -38.45 48.87
C LYS A 336 -2.45 -37.54 47.82
N GLU A 337 -3.48 -36.79 48.21
CA GLU A 337 -4.11 -35.77 47.37
C GLU A 337 -3.15 -34.61 47.06
N MET A 338 -2.36 -34.15 48.04
CA MET A 338 -1.34 -33.13 47.85
C MET A 338 -0.20 -33.63 46.95
N MET A 339 0.21 -34.89 47.04
CA MET A 339 1.21 -35.47 46.12
C MET A 339 0.69 -35.49 44.68
N VAL A 340 -0.58 -35.87 44.47
CA VAL A 340 -1.23 -35.79 43.14
C VAL A 340 -1.37 -34.35 42.66
N TRP A 341 -1.65 -33.40 43.56
CA TRP A 341 -1.76 -31.97 43.23
C TRP A 341 -0.39 -31.34 42.92
N ILE A 342 0.66 -31.75 43.63
CA ILE A 342 2.07 -31.36 43.40
C ILE A 342 2.58 -31.97 42.10
N GLU A 343 2.25 -33.22 41.77
CA GLU A 343 2.61 -33.87 40.51
C GLU A 343 1.91 -33.19 39.31
N ARG A 344 0.66 -32.74 39.50
CA ARG A 344 -0.10 -31.96 38.52
C ARG A 344 0.47 -30.55 38.35
N LEU A 345 0.83 -29.87 39.45
CA LEU A 345 1.51 -28.58 39.42
C LEU A 345 2.91 -28.68 38.80
N GLN A 346 3.69 -29.71 39.10
CA GLN A 346 5.01 -29.93 38.50
C GLN A 346 4.94 -30.20 36.99
N LYS A 347 3.91 -30.91 36.50
CA LYS A 347 3.64 -31.04 35.06
C LYS A 347 3.31 -29.69 34.39
N HIS A 348 2.58 -28.80 35.06
CA HIS A 348 2.25 -27.47 34.53
C HIS A 348 3.40 -26.46 34.66
N CYS A 349 4.26 -26.60 35.69
CA CYS A 349 5.49 -25.83 35.83
C CYS A 349 6.51 -26.18 34.74
N GLY A 350 6.57 -27.43 34.27
CA GLY A 350 7.42 -27.83 33.15
C GLY A 350 7.10 -27.08 31.86
N VAL A 351 5.81 -26.91 31.55
CA VAL A 351 5.36 -26.18 30.34
C VAL A 351 5.62 -24.68 30.45
N ASN A 352 5.37 -24.07 31.61
CA ASN A 352 5.68 -22.64 31.83
C ASN A 352 7.20 -22.35 31.85
N LEU A 353 8.01 -23.29 32.34
CA LEU A 353 9.48 -23.18 32.30
C LEU A 353 10.00 -23.37 30.87
N HIS A 354 9.38 -24.26 30.09
CA HIS A 354 9.70 -24.46 28.68
C HIS A 354 9.31 -23.24 27.84
N LEU A 355 8.14 -22.64 28.09
CA LEU A 355 7.72 -21.38 27.47
C LEU A 355 8.62 -20.21 27.86
N SER A 356 9.06 -20.14 29.12
CA SER A 356 10.02 -19.12 29.56
C SER A 356 11.40 -19.31 28.92
N ARG A 357 11.83 -20.56 28.70
CA ARG A 357 13.09 -20.89 28.01
C ARG A 357 13.01 -20.54 26.52
N ILE A 358 11.93 -20.92 25.85
CA ILE A 358 11.63 -20.53 24.46
C ILE A 358 11.57 -19.00 24.32
N TRP A 359 10.95 -18.31 25.28
CA TRP A 359 10.89 -16.85 25.27
C TRP A 359 12.28 -16.22 25.45
N HIS A 360 13.12 -16.80 26.31
CA HIS A 360 14.50 -16.36 26.48
C HIS A 360 15.34 -16.59 25.21
N ASP A 361 15.22 -17.76 24.59
CA ASP A 361 15.93 -18.11 23.34
C ASP A 361 15.49 -17.20 22.17
N ILE A 362 14.21 -16.83 22.11
CA ILE A 362 13.68 -15.85 21.14
C ILE A 362 14.26 -14.45 21.39
N GLU A 363 14.36 -14.03 22.65
CA GLU A 363 14.89 -12.71 22.99
C GLU A 363 16.42 -12.64 22.76
N GLU A 364 17.14 -13.73 23.03
CA GLU A 364 18.57 -13.89 22.69
C GLU A 364 18.79 -13.80 21.17
N ALA A 365 18.04 -14.56 20.37
CA ALA A 365 18.09 -14.50 18.92
C ALA A 365 17.75 -13.09 18.38
N ARG A 366 16.82 -12.38 19.03
CA ARG A 366 16.47 -10.99 18.66
C ARG A 366 17.63 -10.04 18.93
N VAL A 367 18.33 -10.19 20.05
CA VAL A 367 19.50 -9.36 20.39
C VAL A 367 20.65 -9.65 19.42
N GLU A 368 20.92 -10.92 19.10
CA GLU A 368 21.92 -11.30 18.10
C GLU A 368 21.62 -10.75 16.72
N LEU A 369 20.36 -10.83 16.27
CA LEU A 369 19.92 -10.25 14.99
C LEU A 369 20.18 -8.74 14.95
N ASN A 370 19.94 -8.04 16.05
CA ASN A 370 20.17 -6.60 16.15
C ASN A 370 21.67 -6.25 16.12
N ILE A 371 22.51 -7.07 16.77
CA ILE A 371 23.97 -6.93 16.72
C ILE A 371 24.47 -7.16 15.28
N LEU A 372 24.00 -8.21 14.61
CA LEU A 372 24.36 -8.51 13.22
C LEU A 372 23.89 -7.42 12.25
N HIS A 373 22.70 -6.85 12.48
CA HIS A 373 22.19 -5.73 11.69
C HIS A 373 23.11 -4.50 11.82
N HIS A 374 23.57 -4.18 13.03
CA HIS A 374 24.52 -3.09 13.26
C HIS A 374 25.93 -3.37 12.71
N GLN A 375 26.37 -4.63 12.69
CA GLN A 375 27.63 -5.04 12.06
C GLN A 375 27.56 -4.94 10.53
N LEU A 376 26.44 -5.35 9.93
CA LEU A 376 26.18 -5.21 8.49
C LEU A 376 26.15 -3.73 8.08
N ASP A 377 25.50 -2.88 8.86
CA ASP A 377 25.47 -1.42 8.65
C ASP A 377 26.86 -0.77 8.74
N ARG A 378 27.75 -1.30 9.59
CA ARG A 378 29.15 -0.87 9.68
C ARG A 378 30.00 -1.41 8.52
N ALA A 379 29.76 -2.63 8.06
CA ALA A 379 30.47 -3.24 6.92
C ALA A 379 30.09 -2.54 5.61
N MET A 380 28.81 -2.22 5.43
CA MET A 380 28.29 -1.42 4.31
C MET A 380 28.98 -0.05 4.22
N ARG A 381 29.20 0.60 5.38
CA ARG A 381 29.91 1.89 5.45
C ARG A 381 31.42 1.80 5.26
N LYS A 382 32.05 0.64 5.51
CA LYS A 382 33.48 0.42 5.25
C LYS A 382 33.79 0.03 3.81
N SER A 383 32.82 -0.56 3.10
CA SER A 383 32.99 -0.96 1.68
C SER A 383 32.90 0.20 0.67
N SER A 384 32.56 1.41 1.12
CA SER A 384 32.37 2.61 0.29
C SER A 384 33.64 3.44 0.02
N THR A 385 34.83 2.98 0.42
CA THR A 385 36.11 3.67 0.19
C THR A 385 37.15 2.72 -0.40
N SER A 386 37.08 2.49 -1.70
CA SER A 386 38.23 2.17 -2.57
C SER A 386 37.75 2.20 -4.03
N ALA A 387 38.30 3.11 -4.83
CA ALA A 387 38.03 3.23 -6.26
C ALA A 387 39.34 3.50 -6.99
N ILE A 388 39.67 2.69 -8.02
CA ILE A 388 40.65 2.96 -9.09
C ILE A 388 40.18 2.23 -10.38
N PRO A 389 40.46 2.75 -11.60
CA PRO A 389 39.59 2.69 -12.79
C PRO A 389 40.16 1.92 -14.00
N ILE A 390 39.36 1.81 -15.10
CA ILE A 390 39.68 2.16 -16.52
C ILE A 390 38.98 1.26 -17.59
N SER A 391 38.52 1.97 -18.63
CA SER A 391 38.36 1.70 -20.07
C SER A 391 37.16 1.01 -20.74
N GLU A 392 36.87 1.65 -21.88
CA GLU A 392 35.80 1.57 -22.85
C GLU A 392 35.91 0.38 -23.83
N ALA A 393 34.77 -0.04 -24.39
CA ALA A 393 34.63 -0.32 -25.82
C ALA A 393 33.14 -0.40 -26.24
N SER A 394 32.93 -0.07 -27.52
CA SER A 394 31.71 0.27 -28.27
C SER A 394 30.71 -0.87 -28.54
N GLY A 395 29.45 -0.52 -28.91
CA GLY A 395 28.64 -1.36 -29.82
C GLY A 395 27.14 -1.58 -29.54
N ILE A 396 26.29 -0.66 -30.02
CA ILE A 396 25.11 -0.92 -30.88
C ILE A 396 23.89 -1.75 -30.34
N THR A 397 22.80 -0.99 -30.12
CA THR A 397 21.36 -1.24 -30.42
C THR A 397 20.47 -2.17 -29.58
N ALA A 398 19.21 -1.70 -29.43
CA ALA A 398 17.96 -2.46 -29.21
C ALA A 398 17.54 -2.90 -27.79
N ALA A 399 18.03 -2.28 -26.70
CA ALA A 399 17.73 -2.74 -25.33
C ALA A 399 17.07 -1.71 -24.37
N ALA A 400 16.45 -0.63 -24.86
CA ALA A 400 16.02 0.46 -23.96
C ALA A 400 14.67 0.28 -23.24
N VAL A 401 13.85 -0.72 -23.60
CA VAL A 401 12.53 -0.92 -22.96
C VAL A 401 12.53 -2.10 -21.96
N ALA A 402 13.55 -2.96 -21.99
CA ALA A 402 13.71 -4.05 -21.02
C ALA A 402 14.47 -3.63 -19.75
N ALA A 403 15.18 -2.50 -19.77
CA ALA A 403 16.13 -2.14 -18.69
C ALA A 403 15.50 -1.55 -17.41
N LEU A 404 14.18 -1.33 -17.33
CA LEU A 404 13.57 -0.85 -16.08
C LEU A 404 13.24 -1.96 -15.07
N ASN A 405 13.28 -3.25 -15.45
CA ASN A 405 12.83 -4.35 -14.61
C ASN A 405 13.83 -5.53 -14.44
N SER A 406 15.15 -5.32 -14.58
CA SER A 406 16.15 -6.35 -14.26
C SER A 406 17.22 -5.85 -13.28
N PRO A 407 17.56 -6.60 -12.20
CA PRO A 407 18.62 -6.23 -11.27
C PRO A 407 19.98 -6.68 -11.82
N SER A 408 20.44 -6.11 -12.94
CA SER A 408 21.84 -6.25 -13.35
C SER A 408 22.68 -5.21 -12.60
N LYS A 409 23.65 -5.69 -11.82
CA LYS A 409 24.61 -4.90 -11.03
C LYS A 409 25.57 -4.08 -11.91
N ALA A 410 25.04 -3.06 -12.58
CA ALA A 410 25.80 -1.89 -13.02
C ALA A 410 24.94 -0.70 -12.60
N LYS A 411 25.43 0.13 -11.67
CA LYS A 411 24.76 1.39 -11.35
C LYS A 411 24.71 2.21 -12.64
N GLN A 412 23.55 2.27 -13.28
CA GLN A 412 23.31 3.32 -14.27
C GLN A 412 23.36 4.64 -13.51
N ASP A 413 24.46 5.36 -13.64
CA ASP A 413 24.65 6.70 -13.06
C ASP A 413 23.79 7.75 -13.78
N TYR A 414 23.11 7.35 -14.85
CA TYR A 414 22.24 8.19 -15.66
C TYR A 414 20.88 7.53 -15.92
N ILE A 415 19.85 8.37 -16.03
CA ILE A 415 18.48 8.02 -16.41
C ILE A 415 18.27 8.48 -17.85
N LEU A 416 17.73 7.63 -18.71
CA LEU A 416 17.33 8.01 -20.06
C LEU A 416 15.96 8.68 -20.03
N ALA A 417 15.85 9.91 -20.53
CA ALA A 417 14.59 10.62 -20.58
C ALA A 417 13.66 10.08 -21.68
N LEU A 418 12.35 10.12 -21.42
CA LEU A 418 11.27 9.65 -22.31
C LEU A 418 11.04 10.54 -23.54
N GLY A 419 11.76 11.65 -23.67
CA GLY A 419 11.62 12.61 -24.77
C GLY A 419 10.88 13.88 -24.37
N ALA A 420 10.66 14.76 -25.36
CA ALA A 420 10.03 16.07 -25.18
C ALA A 420 8.66 16.17 -25.89
N HIS A 421 8.03 15.03 -26.19
CA HIS A 421 6.74 15.00 -26.88
C HIS A 421 5.61 15.51 -25.98
N GLU A 422 4.50 15.93 -26.59
CA GLU A 422 3.33 16.43 -25.86
C GLU A 422 2.69 15.41 -24.92
N GLY A 423 2.76 14.11 -25.22
CA GLY A 423 2.27 13.04 -24.35
C GLY A 423 3.12 12.81 -23.09
N VAL A 424 4.35 13.34 -23.03
CA VAL A 424 5.16 13.24 -21.81
C VAL A 424 4.77 14.38 -20.87
N PRO A 425 4.48 14.12 -19.57
CA PRO A 425 4.17 15.18 -18.60
C PRO A 425 5.23 16.28 -18.57
N LYS A 426 4.83 17.55 -18.43
CA LYS A 426 5.73 18.72 -18.54
C LYS A 426 6.97 18.63 -17.63
N PHE A 427 6.83 18.04 -16.44
CA PHE A 427 7.93 17.86 -15.50
C PHE A 427 8.95 16.76 -15.87
N LEU A 428 8.69 16.00 -16.94
CA LEU A 428 9.55 14.92 -17.45
C LEU A 428 10.06 15.17 -18.88
N ARG A 429 9.58 16.22 -19.55
CA ARG A 429 9.94 16.53 -20.94
C ARG A 429 11.42 16.90 -21.03
N HIS A 430 12.23 15.98 -21.54
CA HIS A 430 13.65 16.20 -21.79
C HIS A 430 14.18 15.16 -22.79
N ARG A 431 15.22 15.51 -23.53
CA ARG A 431 15.88 14.60 -24.48
C ARG A 431 17.30 14.33 -23.99
N GLY A 432 17.68 13.06 -23.89
CA GLY A 432 19.04 12.65 -23.54
C GLY A 432 19.16 11.98 -22.17
N LYS A 433 20.37 12.00 -21.63
CA LYS A 433 20.76 11.36 -20.36
C LYS A 433 20.71 12.37 -19.23
N LEU A 434 20.08 11.99 -18.12
CA LEU A 434 19.95 12.78 -16.90
C LEU A 434 20.72 12.13 -15.75
N LYS A 435 21.21 12.90 -14.80
CA LYS A 435 21.96 12.36 -13.66
C LYS A 435 21.03 11.64 -12.68
N ARG A 436 21.38 10.42 -12.28
CA ARG A 436 20.64 9.67 -11.26
C ARG A 436 21.05 10.14 -9.86
N GLN A 437 20.08 10.56 -9.06
CA GLN A 437 20.26 10.93 -7.67
C GLN A 437 19.33 10.11 -6.78
N VAL A 438 19.86 9.59 -5.66
CA VAL A 438 19.05 8.84 -4.68
C VAL A 438 18.46 9.83 -3.69
N LEU A 439 17.16 10.08 -3.80
CA LEU A 439 16.43 10.94 -2.86
C LEU A 439 16.12 10.17 -1.58
N LYS A 440 16.27 10.84 -0.43
CA LYS A 440 15.88 10.27 0.86
C LYS A 440 14.36 10.36 1.04
N LYS A 441 13.76 9.39 1.73
CA LYS A 441 12.31 9.39 2.00
C LYS A 441 11.81 10.72 2.57
N GLY A 442 12.50 11.26 3.57
CA GLY A 442 12.10 12.53 4.20
C GLY A 442 12.12 13.75 3.26
N GLU A 443 12.89 13.71 2.17
CA GLU A 443 12.88 14.74 1.13
C GLU A 443 11.68 14.57 0.21
N VAL A 444 11.39 13.33 -0.17
CA VAL A 444 10.21 12.95 -0.97
C VAL A 444 8.92 13.35 -0.22
N ASP A 445 8.79 12.98 1.05
CA ASP A 445 7.64 13.34 1.89
C ASP A 445 7.41 14.86 1.93
N LYS A 446 8.48 15.64 2.07
CA LYS A 446 8.41 17.11 2.06
C LYS A 446 7.90 17.64 0.73
N VAL A 447 8.31 17.05 -0.39
CA VAL A 447 7.84 17.45 -1.72
C VAL A 447 6.37 17.08 -1.89
N VAL A 448 5.99 15.84 -1.60
CA VAL A 448 4.59 15.33 -1.69
C VAL A 448 3.64 16.23 -0.89
N ARG A 449 3.96 16.49 0.39
CA ARG A 449 3.15 17.37 1.25
C ARG A 449 3.05 18.80 0.72
N LYS A 450 4.16 19.37 0.23
CA LYS A 450 4.16 20.72 -0.34
C LYS A 450 3.27 20.81 -1.58
N VAL A 451 3.27 19.78 -2.43
CA VAL A 451 2.43 19.75 -3.64
C VAL A 451 0.96 19.66 -3.26
N TRP A 452 0.58 18.77 -2.34
CA TRP A 452 -0.80 18.67 -1.86
C TRP A 452 -1.31 19.96 -1.21
N VAL A 453 -0.50 20.56 -0.33
CA VAL A 453 -0.84 21.83 0.33
C VAL A 453 -0.98 22.97 -0.69
N GLU A 454 -0.10 23.04 -1.69
CA GLU A 454 -0.16 24.06 -2.75
C GLU A 454 -1.42 23.88 -3.61
N LYS A 455 -1.74 22.64 -4.01
CA LYS A 455 -2.96 22.32 -4.78
C LYS A 455 -4.20 22.76 -4.02
N ARG A 456 -4.37 22.34 -2.76
CA ARG A 456 -5.51 22.76 -1.93
C ARG A 456 -5.58 24.28 -1.78
N LYS A 457 -4.45 24.95 -1.55
CA LYS A 457 -4.44 26.41 -1.40
C LYS A 457 -4.97 27.12 -2.64
N ARG A 458 -4.73 26.58 -3.84
CA ARG A 458 -5.20 27.16 -5.11
C ARG A 458 -6.66 26.83 -5.37
N GLU A 459 -7.05 25.59 -5.16
CA GLU A 459 -8.45 25.14 -5.33
C GLU A 459 -9.37 25.83 -4.31
N ARG A 460 -8.91 26.13 -3.09
CA ARG A 460 -9.66 26.97 -2.14
C ARG A 460 -9.84 28.42 -2.61
N ARG A 461 -8.87 28.98 -3.34
CA ARG A 461 -8.95 30.35 -3.88
C ARG A 461 -9.86 30.43 -5.10
N ASN A 462 -9.91 29.36 -5.90
CA ASN A 462 -10.79 29.24 -7.04
C ASN A 462 -11.35 27.82 -7.13
N PRO A 463 -12.51 27.55 -6.49
CA PRO A 463 -13.13 26.21 -6.50
C PRO A 463 -13.53 25.71 -7.89
N LEU A 464 -13.68 26.61 -8.87
CA LEU A 464 -14.02 26.27 -10.25
C LEU A 464 -12.79 25.81 -11.06
N ALA A 465 -11.58 26.20 -10.65
CA ALA A 465 -10.34 25.81 -11.30
C ALA A 465 -9.84 24.46 -10.75
N LYS A 466 -10.19 23.36 -11.42
CA LYS A 466 -9.59 22.04 -11.16
C LYS A 466 -8.21 21.98 -11.79
N ILE A 467 -7.16 22.01 -10.97
CA ILE A 467 -5.77 22.02 -11.44
C ILE A 467 -5.19 20.61 -11.30
N PRO A 468 -4.72 19.95 -12.36
CA PRO A 468 -4.19 18.60 -12.27
C PRO A 468 -2.91 18.55 -11.42
N LEU A 469 -2.69 17.44 -10.71
CA LEU A 469 -1.60 17.30 -9.74
C LEU A 469 -0.21 17.46 -10.38
N GLU A 470 -0.05 16.93 -11.59
CA GLU A 470 1.15 17.05 -12.43
C GLU A 470 1.52 18.50 -12.76
N GLN A 471 0.52 19.37 -12.97
CA GLN A 471 0.75 20.79 -13.23
C GLN A 471 1.24 21.50 -11.98
N VAL A 472 0.67 21.20 -10.81
CA VAL A 472 1.12 21.76 -9.54
C VAL A 472 2.56 21.34 -9.24
N LEU A 473 2.91 20.06 -9.50
CA LEU A 473 4.28 19.56 -9.35
C LEU A 473 5.24 20.27 -10.32
N TYR A 474 4.88 20.36 -11.60
CA TYR A 474 5.69 21.04 -12.62
C TYR A 474 5.97 22.49 -12.21
N GLU A 475 4.94 23.25 -11.87
CA GLU A 475 5.11 24.64 -11.47
C GLU A 475 5.94 24.79 -10.18
N LYS A 476 5.86 23.82 -9.26
CA LYS A 476 6.67 23.83 -8.05
C LYS A 476 8.15 23.60 -8.36
N LEU A 477 8.45 22.66 -9.24
CA LEU A 477 9.82 22.39 -9.71
C LEU A 477 10.33 23.57 -10.55
N HIS A 478 9.49 24.13 -11.41
CA HIS A 478 9.81 25.29 -12.23
C HIS A 478 10.17 26.51 -11.38
N ARG A 479 9.38 26.83 -10.33
CA ARG A 479 9.71 27.91 -9.40
C ARG A 479 11.00 27.69 -8.62
N LYS A 480 11.39 26.43 -8.38
CA LYS A 480 12.59 26.09 -7.59
C LYS A 480 13.86 26.07 -8.43
N TYR A 481 13.78 25.55 -9.66
CA TYR A 481 14.94 25.25 -10.49
C TYR A 481 15.02 26.10 -11.75
N GLY A 482 13.90 26.61 -12.28
CA GLY A 482 13.82 27.50 -13.46
C GLY A 482 14.21 26.88 -14.80
N PHE A 483 14.97 25.78 -14.81
CA PHE A 483 15.60 25.21 -15.99
C PHE A 483 15.05 23.81 -16.31
N GLN A 484 14.54 23.62 -17.52
CA GLN A 484 13.83 22.38 -17.92
C GLN A 484 14.64 21.08 -17.76
N PRO A 485 15.93 21.00 -18.11
CA PRO A 485 16.74 19.81 -17.84
C PRO A 485 16.86 19.48 -16.35
N LEU A 486 16.99 20.48 -15.48
CA LEU A 486 17.06 20.27 -14.03
C LEU A 486 15.69 19.89 -13.46
N ILE A 487 14.60 20.46 -13.99
CA ILE A 487 13.22 20.06 -13.68
C ILE A 487 13.03 18.58 -14.04
N ALA A 488 13.45 18.17 -15.23
CA ALA A 488 13.36 16.79 -15.67
C ALA A 488 14.23 15.86 -14.83
N GLU A 489 15.49 16.22 -14.54
CA GLU A 489 16.36 15.46 -13.64
C GLU A 489 15.68 15.19 -12.29
N TRP A 490 15.12 16.22 -11.68
CA TRP A 490 14.37 16.08 -10.43
C TRP A 490 13.06 15.34 -10.61
N GLY A 491 12.36 15.50 -11.73
CA GLY A 491 11.13 14.80 -12.05
C GLY A 491 11.33 13.28 -12.14
N TYR A 492 12.34 12.83 -12.88
CA TYR A 492 12.69 11.41 -13.00
C TYR A 492 13.19 10.83 -11.68
N ASN A 493 14.09 11.54 -10.99
CA ASN A 493 14.59 11.08 -9.68
C ASN A 493 13.47 11.01 -8.63
N LEU A 494 12.51 11.95 -8.67
CA LEU A 494 11.33 11.92 -7.82
C LEU A 494 10.42 10.73 -8.16
N LEU A 495 10.11 10.47 -9.43
CA LEU A 495 9.31 9.30 -9.81
C LEU A 495 9.94 7.99 -9.36
N LEU A 496 11.25 7.83 -9.58
CA LEU A 496 11.97 6.64 -9.10
C LEU A 496 11.91 6.53 -7.57
N ALA A 497 12.06 7.65 -6.85
CA ALA A 497 11.97 7.65 -5.40
C ALA A 497 10.54 7.33 -4.90
N LEU A 498 9.51 7.86 -5.56
CA LEU A 498 8.10 7.54 -5.26
C LEU A 498 7.83 6.05 -5.45
N GLN A 499 8.38 5.43 -6.50
CA GLN A 499 8.27 4.00 -6.75
C GLN A 499 9.05 3.18 -5.69
N ILE A 500 10.22 3.63 -5.27
CA ILE A 500 11.01 2.97 -4.21
C ILE A 500 10.29 3.02 -2.85
N PHE A 501 9.63 4.14 -2.55
CA PHE A 501 8.93 4.36 -1.28
C PHE A 501 7.42 4.09 -1.36
N SER A 502 6.95 3.34 -2.37
CA SER A 502 5.54 3.02 -2.57
C SER A 502 4.95 2.13 -1.47
N TRP A 503 5.77 1.62 -0.55
CA TRP A 503 5.30 0.94 0.66
C TRP A 503 4.71 1.90 1.70
N ASP A 504 4.96 3.21 1.58
CA ASP A 504 4.26 4.23 2.36
C ASP A 504 3.00 4.66 1.60
N THR A 505 1.83 4.44 2.19
CA THR A 505 0.55 4.67 1.53
C THR A 505 0.31 6.12 1.12
N GLU A 506 0.87 7.11 1.84
CA GLU A 506 0.75 8.52 1.42
C GLU A 506 1.55 8.79 0.13
N ILE A 507 2.71 8.15 -0.01
CA ILE A 507 3.56 8.24 -1.20
C ILE A 507 2.95 7.46 -2.36
N GLU A 508 2.44 6.26 -2.09
CA GLU A 508 1.77 5.41 -3.08
C GLU A 508 0.55 6.11 -3.68
N MET A 509 -0.33 6.64 -2.84
CA MET A 509 -1.49 7.42 -3.28
C MET A 509 -1.06 8.63 -4.10
N PHE A 510 -0.02 9.36 -3.68
CA PHE A 510 0.49 10.49 -4.46
C PHE A 510 0.99 10.04 -5.85
N LEU A 511 1.72 8.93 -5.94
CA LEU A 511 2.20 8.37 -7.20
C LEU A 511 1.04 7.96 -8.12
N LEU A 512 0.03 7.29 -7.58
CA LEU A 512 -1.15 6.85 -8.33
C LEU A 512 -1.99 8.04 -8.82
N CYS A 513 -2.12 9.09 -7.99
CA CYS A 513 -2.76 10.34 -8.40
C CYS A 513 -1.93 11.11 -9.44
N LEU A 514 -0.60 11.10 -9.31
CA LEU A 514 0.31 11.81 -10.23
C LEU A 514 0.36 11.16 -11.61
N THR A 515 0.20 9.83 -11.67
CA THR A 515 0.17 9.07 -12.93
C THR A 515 -1.23 8.99 -13.55
N GLY A 516 -2.26 9.51 -12.87
CA GLY A 516 -3.65 9.47 -13.30
C GLY A 516 -4.34 8.11 -13.12
N ALA A 517 -3.68 7.14 -12.46
CA ALA A 517 -4.25 5.82 -12.17
C ALA A 517 -5.41 5.89 -11.15
N VAL A 518 -5.34 6.85 -10.23
CA VAL A 518 -6.38 7.14 -9.23
C VAL A 518 -6.70 8.64 -9.26
N SER A 519 -7.95 9.02 -9.03
CA SER A 519 -8.32 10.44 -8.93
C SER A 519 -7.80 11.05 -7.63
N ASP A 520 -7.27 12.27 -7.75
CA ASP A 520 -6.90 13.15 -6.64
C ASP A 520 -8.04 13.46 -5.64
N ARG A 521 -9.30 13.18 -5.99
CA ARG A 521 -10.45 13.22 -5.07
C ARG A 521 -10.26 12.37 -3.83
N VAL A 522 -9.51 11.27 -3.93
CA VAL A 522 -9.21 10.41 -2.77
C VAL A 522 -8.49 11.17 -1.66
N TYR A 523 -7.58 12.08 -2.03
CA TYR A 523 -6.92 12.93 -1.04
C TYR A 523 -7.88 13.96 -0.43
N VAL A 524 -8.79 14.53 -1.23
CA VAL A 524 -9.81 15.47 -0.73
C VAL A 524 -10.75 14.80 0.26
N ASP A 525 -11.18 13.58 -0.05
CA ASP A 525 -12.04 12.75 0.80
C ASP A 525 -11.34 12.38 2.12
N GLN A 526 -10.04 12.01 2.07
CA GLN A 526 -9.23 11.81 3.27
C GLN A 526 -9.20 13.04 4.18
N GLU A 527 -8.98 14.21 3.62
CA GLU A 527 -8.92 15.44 4.40
C GLU A 527 -10.28 15.78 5.03
N GLN A 528 -11.38 15.59 4.28
CA GLN A 528 -12.74 15.79 4.79
C GLN A 528 -13.09 14.80 5.91
N MET A 529 -12.67 13.54 5.79
CA MET A 529 -12.81 12.53 6.84
C MET A 529 -12.04 12.94 8.10
N ILE A 530 -10.79 13.39 7.98
CA ILE A 530 -9.97 13.83 9.12
C ILE A 530 -10.58 15.07 9.79
N GLU A 531 -11.06 16.04 9.01
CA GLU A 531 -11.76 17.23 9.52
C GLU A 531 -13.06 16.85 10.24
N SER A 532 -13.80 15.87 9.71
CA SER A 532 -15.00 15.32 10.36
C SER A 532 -14.70 14.60 11.67
N CYS A 533 -13.61 13.82 11.74
CA CYS A 533 -13.15 13.22 13.00
C CYS A 533 -12.81 14.29 14.04
N HIS A 534 -12.15 15.37 13.61
CA HIS A 534 -11.81 16.48 14.48
C HIS A 534 -13.07 17.18 15.03
N HIS A 535 -14.04 17.50 14.16
CA HIS A 535 -15.32 18.08 14.58
C HIS A 535 -16.12 17.17 15.51
N LEU A 536 -16.08 15.85 15.29
CA LEU A 536 -16.73 14.88 16.17
C LEU A 536 -16.14 14.94 17.58
N LEU A 537 -14.81 14.97 17.71
CA LEU A 537 -14.15 15.05 19.01
C LEU A 537 -14.40 16.39 19.70
N LEU A 538 -14.42 17.50 18.97
CA LEU A 538 -14.78 18.81 19.52
C LEU A 538 -16.22 18.82 20.02
N ARG A 539 -17.17 18.28 19.25
CA ARG A 539 -18.56 18.18 19.67
C ARG A 539 -18.70 17.31 20.91
N LEU A 540 -17.92 16.23 21.02
CA LEU A 540 -17.89 15.37 22.21
C LEU A 540 -17.33 16.13 23.43
N CYS A 541 -16.30 16.95 23.23
CA CYS A 541 -15.76 17.83 24.25
C CYS A 541 -16.81 18.83 24.78
N GLU A 542 -17.55 19.48 23.88
CA GLU A 542 -18.64 20.41 24.23
C GLU A 542 -19.78 19.73 25.03
N LEU A 543 -20.06 18.46 24.74
CA LEU A 543 -21.11 17.69 25.41
C LEU A 543 -20.81 17.42 26.89
N TYR A 544 -19.56 17.45 27.33
CA TYR A 544 -19.24 17.29 28.76
C TYR A 544 -19.74 18.46 29.61
N ARG A 545 -19.95 19.65 29.02
CA ARG A 545 -20.35 20.88 29.72
C ARG A 545 -19.42 21.24 30.91
N VAL A 546 -18.16 20.82 30.83
CA VAL A 546 -17.11 21.15 31.81
C VAL A 546 -16.17 22.17 31.17
N GLU A 547 -16.07 23.37 31.75
CA GLU A 547 -15.29 24.48 31.19
C GLU A 547 -13.79 24.16 31.03
N SER A 548 -13.23 23.35 31.93
CA SER A 548 -11.84 22.88 31.83
C SER A 548 -11.62 21.90 30.68
N PHE A 549 -12.63 21.13 30.27
CA PHE A 549 -12.52 20.24 29.11
C PHE A 549 -12.61 21.04 27.81
N VAL A 550 -13.57 21.96 27.74
CA VAL A 550 -13.82 22.77 26.54
C VAL A 550 -12.66 23.72 26.24
N SER A 551 -12.13 24.41 27.25
CA SER A 551 -11.04 25.38 27.07
C SER A 551 -9.74 24.75 26.58
N GLU A 552 -9.40 23.56 27.10
CA GLU A 552 -8.18 22.82 26.73
C GLU A 552 -8.43 21.73 25.66
N ARG A 553 -9.64 21.66 25.08
CA ARG A 553 -10.04 20.69 24.04
C ARG A 553 -9.71 19.24 24.43
N ARG A 554 -10.16 18.86 25.64
CA ARG A 554 -9.92 17.55 26.24
C ARG A 554 -11.13 16.64 26.10
N VAL A 555 -10.88 15.35 25.92
CA VAL A 555 -11.91 14.30 25.96
C VAL A 555 -11.45 13.07 26.72
N LEU A 556 -12.37 12.26 27.25
CA LEU A 556 -11.99 10.98 27.84
C LEU A 556 -11.68 9.97 26.73
N LEU A 557 -10.59 9.22 26.88
CA LEU A 557 -10.16 8.22 25.89
C LEU A 557 -11.27 7.21 25.59
N LYS A 558 -11.95 6.70 26.62
CA LYS A 558 -13.06 5.75 26.47
C LYS A 558 -14.17 6.31 25.57
N ASP A 559 -14.57 7.56 25.78
CA ASP A 559 -15.66 8.17 25.02
C ASP A 559 -15.22 8.51 23.59
N ALA A 560 -13.98 8.97 23.40
CA ALA A 560 -13.39 9.16 22.09
C ALA A 560 -13.38 7.85 21.29
N LEU A 561 -12.98 6.73 21.90
CA LEU A 561 -12.99 5.42 21.24
C LEU A 561 -14.42 4.96 20.89
N VAL A 562 -15.39 5.19 21.78
CA VAL A 562 -16.82 4.91 21.49
C VAL A 562 -17.32 5.76 20.33
N ALA A 563 -16.99 7.06 20.31
CA ALA A 563 -17.36 7.96 19.23
C ALA A 563 -16.71 7.56 17.91
N MET A 564 -15.43 7.16 17.91
CA MET A 564 -14.73 6.67 16.72
C MET A 564 -15.35 5.37 16.18
N ARG A 565 -15.77 4.44 17.06
CA ARG A 565 -16.49 3.22 16.63
C ARG A 565 -17.83 3.55 15.97
N LYS A 566 -18.55 4.55 16.49
CA LYS A 566 -19.81 5.03 15.87
C LYS A 566 -19.56 5.74 14.54
N PHE A 567 -18.46 6.49 14.43
CA PHE A 567 -18.08 7.20 13.21
C PHE A 567 -17.64 6.25 12.09
N PHE A 568 -17.01 5.13 12.44
CA PHE A 568 -16.55 4.11 11.51
C PHE A 568 -17.31 2.78 11.70
N PRO A 569 -18.62 2.72 11.39
CA PRO A 569 -19.45 1.55 11.69
C PRO A 569 -19.05 0.30 10.89
N LEU A 570 -18.41 0.47 9.73
CA LEU A 570 -18.02 -0.62 8.84
C LEU A 570 -16.58 -1.10 9.05
N LYS A 571 -15.81 -0.47 9.93
CA LYS A 571 -14.43 -0.92 10.19
C LYS A 571 -14.42 -2.20 11.02
N THR A 572 -13.53 -3.11 10.66
CA THR A 572 -13.31 -4.36 11.39
C THR A 572 -12.75 -4.11 12.79
N SER A 573 -12.92 -5.07 13.70
CA SER A 573 -12.37 -4.99 15.05
C SER A 573 -10.85 -4.77 15.06
N GLY A 574 -10.12 -5.39 14.12
CA GLY A 574 -8.67 -5.19 13.98
C GLY A 574 -8.30 -3.77 13.51
N GLN A 575 -9.06 -3.20 12.58
CA GLN A 575 -8.86 -1.81 12.14
C GLN A 575 -9.16 -0.80 13.25
N LEU A 576 -10.21 -1.03 14.03
CA LEU A 576 -10.57 -0.21 15.19
C LEU A 576 -9.51 -0.30 16.30
N GLN A 577 -8.98 -1.50 16.56
CA GLN A 577 -7.87 -1.68 17.50
C GLN A 577 -6.60 -0.96 17.03
N ALA A 578 -6.29 -0.98 15.73
CA ALA A 578 -5.17 -0.22 15.19
C ALA A 578 -5.35 1.30 15.37
N ILE A 579 -6.57 1.80 15.20
CA ILE A 579 -6.92 3.21 15.48
C ILE A 579 -6.70 3.53 16.97
N GLU A 580 -7.18 2.69 17.87
CA GLU A 580 -6.99 2.83 19.31
C GLU A 580 -5.51 2.88 19.70
N GLN A 581 -4.71 1.93 19.20
CA GLN A 581 -3.26 1.90 19.43
C GLN A 581 -2.55 3.13 18.87
N ALA A 582 -3.02 3.66 17.74
CA ALA A 582 -2.46 4.86 17.13
C ALA A 582 -2.77 6.12 17.97
N ILE A 583 -3.98 6.24 18.50
CA ILE A 583 -4.38 7.29 19.46
C ILE A 583 -3.49 7.22 20.71
N ILE A 584 -3.36 6.04 21.32
CA ILE A 584 -2.54 5.84 22.53
C ILE A 584 -1.07 6.20 22.27
N ARG A 585 -0.55 5.89 21.07
CA ARG A 585 0.80 6.30 20.66
C ARG A 585 0.89 7.80 20.50
N ASP A 586 -0.07 8.51 19.94
CA ASP A 586 0.05 9.97 19.83
C ASP A 586 0.04 10.67 21.21
N MET A 587 -0.56 10.05 22.23
CA MET A 587 -0.60 10.54 23.62
C MET A 587 0.73 10.46 24.41
N HIS A 588 1.92 10.34 23.76
CA HIS A 588 3.25 9.95 24.29
C HIS A 588 3.78 10.63 25.60
N LYS A 589 3.00 11.49 26.27
CA LYS A 589 3.31 12.15 27.55
C LYS A 589 2.53 11.61 28.76
N MET A 590 1.50 10.76 28.59
CA MET A 590 0.71 10.30 29.73
C MET A 590 1.21 9.00 30.34
N LYS A 591 1.66 9.06 31.61
CA LYS A 591 1.92 7.88 32.43
C LYS A 591 0.56 7.22 32.76
N ARG A 592 0.36 6.02 32.23
CA ARG A 592 -0.76 5.07 32.46
C ARG A 592 -1.98 5.28 31.56
N GLY A 593 -2.09 4.40 30.55
CA GLY A 593 -3.31 4.18 29.75
C GLY A 593 -4.32 3.36 30.55
N GLY A 594 -5.22 4.05 31.23
CA GLY A 594 -6.43 3.48 31.81
C GLY A 594 -7.66 4.00 31.07
N ASN A 595 -8.85 3.46 31.35
CA ASN A 595 -10.09 3.90 30.73
C ASN A 595 -10.41 5.39 31.00
N ASP A 596 -9.84 5.96 32.06
CA ASP A 596 -10.03 7.36 32.49
C ASP A 596 -8.93 8.30 31.97
N SER A 597 -8.09 7.84 31.04
CA SER A 597 -7.04 8.69 30.46
C SER A 597 -7.65 9.85 29.68
N ILE A 598 -7.10 11.05 29.90
CA ILE A 598 -7.52 12.28 29.23
C ILE A 598 -6.78 12.40 27.90
N LEU A 599 -7.52 12.69 26.85
CA LEU A 599 -7.04 12.88 25.50
C LEU A 599 -7.10 14.36 25.12
N TYR A 600 -5.97 14.94 24.73
CA TYR A 600 -5.94 16.27 24.10
C TYR A 600 -6.19 16.12 22.61
N ILE A 601 -7.23 16.76 22.09
CA ILE A 601 -7.58 16.66 20.66
C ILE A 601 -6.43 17.18 19.80
N GLU A 602 -5.74 18.24 20.24
CA GLU A 602 -4.63 18.87 19.50
C GLU A 602 -3.39 17.98 19.37
N ASP A 603 -3.17 17.03 20.30
CA ASP A 603 -2.03 16.09 20.24
C ASP A 603 -2.21 15.08 19.08
N ILE A 604 -3.45 14.79 18.70
CA ILE A 604 -3.79 13.80 17.67
C ILE A 604 -4.17 14.47 16.36
N LEU A 605 -4.85 15.61 16.44
CA LEU A 605 -5.38 16.37 15.32
C LEU A 605 -5.09 17.87 15.51
N PRO A 606 -3.84 18.31 15.26
CA PRO A 606 -3.47 19.71 15.41
C PRO A 606 -4.09 20.59 14.31
N LEU A 607 -4.86 21.61 14.71
CA LEU A 607 -5.55 22.55 13.82
C LEU A 607 -4.61 23.48 13.02
N ASP A 608 -3.47 23.87 13.61
CA ASP A 608 -2.52 24.81 12.99
C ASP A 608 -1.59 24.15 11.98
N ALA A 609 -1.62 22.82 11.89
CA ALA A 609 -0.81 22.08 10.95
C ALA A 609 -1.43 22.16 9.55
N ARG A 610 -0.74 22.83 8.61
CA ARG A 610 -1.11 22.81 7.17
C ARG A 610 -1.23 21.38 6.61
N TYR A 611 -0.58 20.43 7.27
CA TYR A 611 -0.68 19.00 7.03
C TYR A 611 -0.58 18.27 8.38
N PRO A 612 -1.67 17.72 8.93
CA PRO A 612 -1.64 17.06 10.22
C PRO A 612 -0.78 15.79 10.15
N VAL A 613 0.04 15.60 11.19
CA VAL A 613 1.00 14.49 11.31
C VAL A 613 0.78 13.83 12.66
N GLY A 614 0.63 12.50 12.66
CA GLY A 614 0.39 11.69 13.86
C GLY A 614 0.18 10.23 13.46
N PHE A 615 0.38 9.31 14.40
CA PHE A 615 0.11 7.90 14.18
C PHE A 615 -1.36 7.65 13.85
N PHE A 616 -2.29 8.34 14.51
CA PHE A 616 -3.73 8.25 14.25
C PHE A 616 -4.06 8.67 12.83
N VAL A 617 -3.64 9.89 12.44
CA VAL A 617 -3.90 10.44 11.10
C VAL A 617 -3.33 9.51 10.03
N LYS A 618 -2.11 9.03 10.22
CA LYS A 618 -1.48 8.08 9.29
C LYS A 618 -2.28 6.78 9.20
N THR A 619 -2.71 6.21 10.32
CA THR A 619 -3.46 4.96 10.37
C THR A 619 -4.80 5.08 9.67
N VAL A 620 -5.56 6.13 9.95
CA VAL A 620 -6.88 6.37 9.34
C VAL A 620 -6.74 6.61 7.83
N ARG A 621 -5.78 7.42 7.37
CA ARG A 621 -5.49 7.60 5.93
C ARG A 621 -5.10 6.29 5.24
N THR A 622 -4.23 5.51 5.86
CA THR A 622 -3.76 4.20 5.34
C THR A 622 -4.94 3.26 5.15
N GLN A 623 -5.79 3.11 6.17
CA GLN A 623 -6.95 2.23 6.10
C GLN A 623 -7.94 2.69 5.04
N HIS A 624 -8.27 3.98 5.01
CA HIS A 624 -9.20 4.55 4.03
C HIS A 624 -8.70 4.39 2.59
N PHE A 625 -7.40 4.62 2.35
CA PHE A 625 -6.83 4.41 1.01
C PHE A 625 -6.92 2.94 0.58
N LYS A 626 -6.63 2.02 1.49
CA LYS A 626 -6.73 0.58 1.23
C LYS A 626 -8.16 0.14 0.94
N GLU A 627 -9.13 0.64 1.69
CA GLU A 627 -10.57 0.41 1.46
C GLU A 627 -10.99 0.86 0.05
N ILE A 628 -10.47 2.00 -0.41
CA ILE A 628 -10.68 2.50 -1.78
C ILE A 628 -10.03 1.59 -2.81
N GLN A 629 -8.78 1.14 -2.59
CA GLN A 629 -8.09 0.21 -3.48
C GLN A 629 -8.85 -1.13 -3.60
N ASP A 630 -9.30 -1.69 -2.48
CA ASP A 630 -10.08 -2.92 -2.44
C ASP A 630 -11.42 -2.77 -3.18
N TYR A 631 -12.07 -1.60 -3.06
CA TYR A 631 -13.28 -1.28 -3.80
C TYR A 631 -13.03 -1.18 -5.31
N TYR A 632 -11.98 -0.48 -5.76
CA TYR A 632 -11.63 -0.42 -7.18
C TYR A 632 -11.29 -1.81 -7.75
N ALA A 633 -10.56 -2.64 -7.01
CA ALA A 633 -10.25 -4.01 -7.42
C ALA A 633 -11.53 -4.85 -7.55
N THR A 634 -12.47 -4.66 -6.62
CA THR A 634 -13.79 -5.31 -6.67
C THR A 634 -14.61 -4.87 -7.88
N LEU A 635 -14.67 -3.56 -8.17
CA LEU A 635 -15.35 -3.03 -9.35
C LEU A 635 -14.76 -3.57 -10.66
N LEU A 636 -13.44 -3.66 -10.75
CA LEU A 636 -12.76 -4.20 -11.93
C LEU A 636 -13.12 -5.68 -12.13
N ARG A 637 -13.21 -6.47 -11.06
CA ARG A 637 -13.67 -7.87 -11.12
C ARG A 637 -15.11 -8.02 -11.63
N TYR A 638 -16.02 -7.13 -11.25
CA TYR A 638 -17.42 -7.20 -11.69
C TYR A 638 -17.65 -6.67 -13.11
N ARG A 639 -16.75 -5.84 -13.65
CA ARG A 639 -16.93 -5.19 -14.97
C ARG A 639 -16.34 -5.98 -16.14
N THR A 640 -15.53 -7.01 -15.89
CA THR A 640 -14.94 -7.86 -16.93
C THR A 640 -15.49 -9.29 -16.89
N PRO A 641 -16.48 -9.60 -17.74
CA PRO A 641 -16.43 -10.86 -18.49
C PRO A 641 -15.97 -10.64 -19.94
N CYS A 642 -16.12 -9.45 -20.52
CA CYS A 642 -15.81 -9.17 -21.93
C CYS A 642 -15.59 -7.66 -22.10
N LEU A 643 -14.66 -7.26 -23.00
CA LEU A 643 -14.27 -5.89 -23.39
C LEU A 643 -13.08 -5.27 -22.62
N CYS A 644 -11.86 -5.63 -23.05
CA CYS A 644 -10.68 -4.80 -22.88
C CYS A 644 -10.27 -4.23 -24.24
N LEU A 645 -10.93 -3.17 -24.69
CA LEU A 645 -10.42 -2.26 -25.71
C LEU A 645 -10.64 -0.81 -25.26
N ALA A 646 -9.57 -0.03 -25.39
CA ALA A 646 -9.49 1.43 -25.33
C ALA A 646 -9.61 2.13 -23.95
N LEU A 647 -8.45 2.32 -23.30
CA LEU A 647 -8.13 3.56 -22.59
C LEU A 647 -6.70 4.00 -22.97
N SER A 648 -6.52 5.31 -23.19
CA SER A 648 -5.49 5.97 -24.01
C SER A 648 -4.00 5.66 -23.73
N PRO A 649 -3.13 5.81 -24.76
CA PRO A 649 -1.69 5.53 -24.69
C PRO A 649 -0.89 6.81 -24.46
N VAL A 650 -0.65 7.22 -23.21
CA VAL A 650 0.17 8.44 -22.97
C VAL A 650 1.30 8.24 -21.96
N LEU A 651 1.24 7.22 -21.13
CA LEU A 651 2.43 6.69 -20.46
C LEU A 651 2.33 5.19 -20.56
N ASN A 652 3.44 4.53 -20.87
CA ASN A 652 3.56 3.07 -20.79
C ASN A 652 3.55 2.61 -19.31
N ALA A 653 2.66 3.19 -18.50
CA ALA A 653 2.25 2.65 -17.23
C ALA A 653 1.38 1.45 -17.57
N LYS A 654 2.00 0.26 -17.50
CA LYS A 654 1.26 -0.98 -17.35
C LYS A 654 0.14 -0.74 -16.34
N PRO A 655 -1.08 -1.26 -16.55
CA PRO A 655 -2.09 -1.20 -15.51
C PRO A 655 -1.49 -1.84 -14.26
N VAL A 656 -1.19 -1.02 -13.25
CA VAL A 656 -0.98 -1.46 -11.86
C VAL A 656 -2.38 -1.72 -11.33
N VAL A 657 -3.07 -2.65 -11.98
CA VAL A 657 -4.36 -3.19 -11.59
C VAL A 657 -4.02 -4.58 -11.05
N SER A 658 -4.11 -4.72 -9.73
CA SER A 658 -4.57 -5.95 -9.09
C SER A 658 -3.88 -7.28 -9.45
N TYR A 659 -2.54 -7.37 -9.57
CA TYR A 659 -1.90 -8.70 -9.65
C TYR A 659 -1.99 -9.50 -8.32
N CYS A 660 -2.24 -8.83 -7.19
CA CYS A 660 -2.24 -9.48 -5.87
C CYS A 660 -3.51 -10.31 -5.57
N LEU A 661 -4.63 -9.92 -6.19
CA LEU A 661 -5.94 -10.52 -5.91
C LEU A 661 -6.22 -11.71 -6.83
N ASP A 662 -5.64 -11.73 -8.03
CA ASP A 662 -5.84 -12.80 -9.01
C ASP A 662 -5.01 -14.04 -8.69
N GLY A 663 -3.77 -13.91 -8.18
CA GLY A 663 -2.96 -15.08 -7.80
C GLY A 663 -3.54 -15.91 -6.64
N CYS A 664 -4.15 -15.26 -5.64
CA CYS A 664 -4.84 -15.98 -4.56
C CYS A 664 -6.18 -16.57 -5.02
N SER A 665 -6.90 -15.87 -5.91
CA SER A 665 -8.15 -16.36 -6.49
C SER A 665 -7.89 -17.56 -7.41
N GLU A 666 -6.82 -17.56 -8.21
CA GLU A 666 -6.43 -18.68 -9.07
C GLU A 666 -5.95 -19.90 -8.28
N LEU A 667 -5.20 -19.70 -7.19
CA LEU A 667 -4.84 -20.80 -6.27
C LEU A 667 -6.09 -21.38 -5.60
N GLN A 668 -7.00 -20.54 -5.12
CA GLN A 668 -8.27 -21.01 -4.55
C GLN A 668 -9.18 -21.68 -5.58
N GLN A 669 -9.15 -21.24 -6.83
CA GLN A 669 -9.93 -21.83 -7.92
C GLN A 669 -9.35 -23.17 -8.40
N ARG A 670 -8.03 -23.36 -8.28
CA ARG A 670 -7.36 -24.65 -8.54
C ARG A 670 -7.43 -25.62 -7.36
N ASP A 671 -7.67 -25.13 -6.15
CA ASP A 671 -8.00 -25.93 -4.97
C ASP A 671 -9.49 -26.28 -4.98
N ALA A 672 -9.88 -27.22 -5.85
CA ALA A 672 -11.27 -27.65 -6.04
C ALA A 672 -11.98 -28.09 -4.75
N ASN A 673 -11.22 -28.52 -3.74
CA ASN A 673 -11.73 -29.02 -2.46
C ASN A 673 -11.64 -27.99 -1.32
N GLN A 674 -11.11 -26.78 -1.58
CA GLN A 674 -10.89 -25.71 -0.59
C GLN A 674 -10.11 -26.16 0.66
N MET A 675 -9.23 -27.15 0.51
CA MET A 675 -8.48 -27.74 1.63
C MET A 675 -7.27 -26.89 2.04
N GLY A 676 -6.97 -25.82 1.32
CA GLY A 676 -5.83 -24.95 1.56
C GLY A 676 -4.49 -25.56 1.09
N THR A 677 -4.54 -26.64 0.29
CA THR A 677 -3.36 -27.41 -0.14
C THR A 677 -3.33 -27.60 -1.65
N LEU A 678 -2.16 -27.42 -2.25
CA LEU A 678 -1.94 -27.59 -3.69
C LEU A 678 -0.55 -28.19 -3.95
N PRO A 679 -0.37 -28.93 -5.04
CA PRO A 679 0.95 -29.38 -5.44
C PRO A 679 1.83 -28.17 -5.82
N LEU A 680 3.12 -28.24 -5.49
CA LEU A 680 4.10 -27.18 -5.82
C LEU A 680 4.11 -26.80 -7.30
N SER A 681 3.77 -27.73 -8.20
CA SER A 681 3.58 -27.49 -9.64
C SER A 681 2.44 -26.53 -9.95
N ALA A 682 1.28 -26.70 -9.32
CA ALA A 682 0.15 -25.79 -9.49
C ALA A 682 0.47 -24.40 -8.93
N ILE A 683 1.18 -24.33 -7.81
CA ILE A 683 1.63 -23.06 -7.22
C ILE A 683 2.62 -22.34 -8.15
N LYS A 684 3.58 -23.07 -8.73
CA LYS A 684 4.52 -22.56 -9.72
C LYS A 684 3.82 -21.99 -10.95
N GLU A 685 2.86 -22.73 -11.49
CA GLU A 685 2.11 -22.30 -12.68
C GLU A 685 1.31 -21.03 -12.42
N VAL A 686 0.66 -20.91 -11.26
CA VAL A 686 -0.07 -19.69 -10.90
C VAL A 686 0.90 -18.52 -10.72
N ILE A 687 2.06 -18.71 -10.07
CA ILE A 687 3.08 -17.65 -9.96
C ILE A 687 3.55 -17.17 -11.34
N MET A 688 3.75 -18.10 -12.29
CA MET A 688 4.16 -17.76 -13.66
C MET A 688 3.03 -17.18 -14.51
N ALA A 689 1.77 -17.50 -14.22
CA ALA A 689 0.61 -16.90 -14.88
C ALA A 689 0.39 -15.45 -14.41
N VAL A 690 0.56 -15.20 -13.11
CA VAL A 690 0.45 -13.88 -12.47
C VAL A 690 1.59 -12.95 -12.89
N ASP A 691 2.81 -13.47 -13.04
CA ASP A 691 3.93 -12.71 -13.60
C ASP A 691 4.65 -13.51 -14.71
N PRO A 692 4.23 -13.33 -15.98
CA PRO A 692 4.84 -13.99 -17.13
C PRO A 692 6.30 -13.61 -17.39
N LEU A 693 6.79 -12.53 -16.76
CA LEU A 693 8.18 -12.08 -16.88
C LEU A 693 9.09 -12.68 -15.81
N THR A 694 8.54 -13.39 -14.83
CA THR A 694 9.33 -14.07 -13.81
C THR A 694 10.06 -15.27 -14.42
N GLU A 695 11.40 -15.22 -14.39
CA GLU A 695 12.24 -16.32 -14.86
C GLU A 695 11.93 -17.61 -14.11
N THR A 696 11.72 -18.72 -14.83
CA THR A 696 11.40 -20.02 -14.25
C THR A 696 12.45 -20.47 -13.23
N ALA A 697 13.73 -20.15 -13.45
CA ALA A 697 14.82 -20.44 -12.53
C ALA A 697 14.69 -19.69 -11.19
N ALA A 698 14.19 -18.45 -11.22
CA ALA A 698 13.88 -17.70 -10.02
C ALA A 698 12.76 -18.38 -9.24
N VAL A 699 11.67 -18.80 -9.89
CA VAL A 699 10.56 -19.52 -9.22
C VAL A 699 11.03 -20.81 -8.56
N TYR A 700 11.87 -21.61 -9.22
CA TYR A 700 12.44 -22.81 -8.59
C TYR A 700 13.31 -22.47 -7.37
N THR A 701 14.07 -21.39 -7.43
CA THR A 701 14.88 -20.92 -6.29
C THR A 701 14.01 -20.47 -5.13
N LEU A 702 12.85 -19.88 -5.42
CA LEU A 702 11.85 -19.49 -4.43
C LEU A 702 11.23 -20.72 -3.76
N LEU A 703 10.79 -21.70 -4.54
CA LEU A 703 10.20 -22.93 -4.02
C LEU A 703 11.20 -23.78 -3.23
N MET A 704 12.47 -23.81 -3.64
CA MET A 704 13.55 -24.45 -2.86
C MET A 704 13.74 -23.81 -1.48
N LYS A 705 13.73 -22.48 -1.40
CA LYS A 705 13.82 -21.77 -0.11
C LYS A 705 12.56 -21.96 0.75
N ALA A 706 11.39 -22.02 0.13
CA ALA A 706 10.13 -22.26 0.81
C ALA A 706 10.02 -23.71 1.35
N GLY A 707 10.50 -24.70 0.59
CA GLY A 707 10.55 -26.10 1.01
C GLY A 707 11.74 -26.46 1.92
N GLY A 708 12.65 -25.53 2.20
CA GLY A 708 13.85 -25.79 3.01
C GLY A 708 14.88 -26.70 2.33
N VAL A 709 14.87 -26.74 0.99
CA VAL A 709 15.65 -27.67 0.18
C VAL A 709 16.86 -26.97 -0.45
N LYS A 710 18.04 -27.61 -0.43
CA LYS A 710 19.31 -27.01 -0.90
C LYS A 710 19.56 -27.17 -2.40
N SER A 711 18.84 -28.07 -3.08
CA SER A 711 19.05 -28.37 -4.51
C SER A 711 17.74 -28.63 -5.25
N ARG A 712 17.71 -28.31 -6.54
CA ARG A 712 16.50 -28.44 -7.37
C ARG A 712 16.06 -29.89 -7.56
N ALA A 713 17.01 -30.83 -7.45
CA ALA A 713 16.75 -32.27 -7.56
C ALA A 713 15.98 -32.85 -6.36
N GLN A 714 15.99 -32.16 -5.23
CA GLN A 714 15.32 -32.58 -4.00
C GLN A 714 13.92 -31.95 -3.85
N LEU A 715 13.51 -31.09 -4.79
CA LEU A 715 12.21 -30.44 -4.77
C LEU A 715 11.19 -31.28 -5.55
N ASP A 716 10.27 -31.94 -4.86
CA ASP A 716 9.20 -32.70 -5.53
C ASP A 716 8.05 -31.77 -5.93
N MET A 717 7.88 -31.54 -7.22
CA MET A 717 6.83 -30.67 -7.75
C MET A 717 5.40 -31.22 -7.56
N LEU A 718 5.26 -32.49 -7.15
CA LEU A 718 3.98 -33.10 -6.79
C LEU A 718 3.70 -33.03 -5.29
N GLU A 719 4.66 -32.58 -4.48
CA GLU A 719 4.47 -32.41 -3.04
C GLU A 719 3.29 -31.48 -2.79
N ILE A 720 2.30 -31.98 -2.05
CA ILE A 720 1.10 -31.22 -1.68
C ILE A 720 1.46 -30.37 -0.48
N VAL A 721 1.48 -29.06 -0.69
CA VAL A 721 1.89 -28.10 0.34
C VAL A 721 0.74 -27.17 0.63
N ASN A 722 0.62 -26.73 1.88
CA ASN A 722 -0.30 -25.65 2.21
C ASN A 722 0.17 -24.37 1.50
N TYR A 723 -0.59 -23.94 0.49
CA TYR A 723 -0.14 -22.85 -0.39
C TYR A 723 -0.10 -21.50 0.36
N LYS A 724 -0.90 -21.33 1.43
CA LYS A 724 -0.80 -20.15 2.30
C LYS A 724 0.51 -20.15 3.12
N ALA A 725 0.94 -21.31 3.61
CA ALA A 725 2.21 -21.46 4.32
C ALA A 725 3.43 -21.27 3.40
N ALA A 726 3.38 -21.83 2.19
CA ALA A 726 4.43 -21.65 1.19
C ALA A 726 4.60 -20.17 0.78
N LEU A 727 3.49 -19.47 0.54
CA LEU A 727 3.48 -18.03 0.25
C LEU A 727 3.97 -17.20 1.45
N LYS A 728 3.60 -17.56 2.68
CA LYS A 728 4.11 -16.92 3.91
C LYS A 728 5.63 -17.03 4.03
N GLN A 729 6.21 -18.20 3.71
CA GLN A 729 7.66 -18.43 3.76
C GLN A 729 8.44 -17.72 2.65
N MET A 730 7.82 -17.56 1.47
CA MET A 730 8.35 -16.72 0.39
C MET A 730 8.31 -15.22 0.75
N ASN A 731 7.31 -14.80 1.52
CA ASN A 731 7.19 -13.42 2.03
C ASN A 731 8.18 -13.13 3.17
N THR A 732 8.37 -14.04 4.14
CA THR A 732 9.30 -13.84 5.27
C THR A 732 10.77 -13.81 4.84
N THR A 733 11.11 -14.44 3.72
CA THR A 733 12.45 -14.37 3.13
C THR A 733 12.68 -13.12 2.26
N CYS A 734 11.74 -12.16 2.27
CA CYS A 734 11.78 -10.89 1.52
C CYS A 734 11.91 -11.06 0.00
N LEU A 735 11.39 -12.15 -0.56
CA LEU A 735 11.61 -12.53 -1.95
C LEU A 735 10.42 -12.27 -2.89
N MET A 736 9.23 -11.96 -2.37
CA MET A 736 8.19 -11.23 -3.11
C MET A 736 8.22 -9.77 -2.65
N LYS A 737 8.85 -8.88 -3.43
CA LYS A 737 9.05 -7.47 -3.03
C LYS A 737 7.79 -6.61 -3.04
N PHE A 738 6.64 -7.16 -3.43
CA PHE A 738 5.35 -6.46 -3.43
C PHE A 738 4.21 -7.44 -3.14
N ALA A 739 3.86 -7.65 -1.87
CA ALA A 739 2.52 -8.10 -1.47
C ALA A 739 2.30 -7.86 0.04
N LEU A 740 1.41 -6.92 0.35
CA LEU A 740 0.78 -6.77 1.66
C LEU A 740 -0.26 -7.89 1.86
N ASN A 741 -0.41 -8.30 3.11
CA ASN A 741 -1.47 -9.12 3.75
C ASN A 741 -1.48 -10.64 3.53
N PHE A 742 -1.01 -11.36 4.56
CA PHE A 742 -1.64 -12.61 5.01
C PHE A 742 -1.78 -12.58 6.53
N ASP A 743 -2.87 -13.16 7.03
CA ASP A 743 -3.26 -13.23 8.44
C ASP A 743 -2.09 -13.68 9.35
N PRO A 744 -1.67 -12.86 10.34
CA PRO A 744 -0.62 -13.24 11.28
C PRO A 744 -1.00 -14.45 12.17
N ASN A 745 -2.28 -14.81 12.27
CA ASN A 745 -2.79 -15.80 13.23
C ASN A 745 -3.00 -17.22 12.67
N ALA A 746 -2.62 -17.51 11.42
CA ALA A 746 -2.74 -18.87 10.89
C ALA A 746 -1.70 -19.82 11.53
N GLU A 747 -2.18 -20.86 12.23
CA GLU A 747 -1.36 -21.91 12.83
C GLU A 747 -0.54 -22.67 11.78
N ILE A 748 0.73 -22.90 12.11
CA ILE A 748 1.72 -23.57 11.27
C ILE A 748 1.79 -25.03 11.72
N ASN A 749 1.45 -25.96 10.85
CA ASN A 749 1.67 -27.39 11.11
C ASN A 749 2.60 -27.96 10.02
N TRP A 750 3.89 -27.70 10.16
CA TRP A 750 4.91 -28.50 9.50
C TRP A 750 5.17 -29.69 10.41
N ARG A 751 4.91 -30.93 9.94
CA ARG A 751 5.51 -32.10 10.60
C ARG A 751 6.97 -32.19 10.13
N PRO A 752 7.98 -32.02 11.00
CA PRO A 752 9.33 -32.37 10.64
C PRO A 752 9.42 -33.89 10.47
N ARG A 753 10.22 -34.36 9.51
CA ARG A 753 10.74 -35.73 9.57
C ARG A 753 11.43 -35.91 10.92
N GLN A 754 10.99 -36.90 11.69
CA GLN A 754 11.79 -37.45 12.79
C GLN A 754 13.11 -37.92 12.19
N THR A 755 14.19 -37.21 12.50
CA THR A 755 15.54 -37.72 12.31
C THR A 755 15.75 -38.78 13.38
N VAL A 756 15.77 -40.03 12.95
CA VAL A 756 16.29 -41.15 13.74
C VAL A 756 17.80 -40.92 13.89
N ASP A 757 18.26 -40.69 15.11
CA ASP A 757 19.68 -40.79 15.44
C ASP A 757 20.10 -42.27 15.38
N PRO A 758 21.19 -42.63 14.68
CA PRO A 758 21.90 -43.86 14.96
C PRO A 758 22.97 -43.61 16.01
N ILE A 759 22.78 -44.25 17.17
CA ILE A 759 23.83 -44.48 18.17
C ILE A 759 24.90 -45.41 17.58
N GLY A 760 26.15 -44.96 17.63
CA GLY A 760 27.29 -45.80 18.02
C GLY A 760 28.09 -46.52 16.93
N GLY A 761 29.33 -46.08 16.72
CA GLY A 761 30.38 -46.86 16.05
C GLY A 761 31.67 -46.07 15.90
N GLY A 762 32.61 -46.21 16.86
CA GLY A 762 33.80 -45.38 16.96
C GLY A 762 35.02 -45.86 16.16
N LYS A 763 35.98 -44.91 16.11
CA LYS A 763 37.45 -45.02 15.97
C LYS A 763 38.04 -45.54 14.65
N SER A 764 38.76 -44.62 13.99
CA SER A 764 40.17 -44.86 13.64
C SER A 764 40.95 -43.54 13.62
N SER A 765 42.04 -43.54 14.37
CA SER A 765 43.05 -42.50 14.52
C SER A 765 43.99 -42.40 13.32
N SER A 766 44.32 -41.18 12.91
CA SER A 766 45.66 -40.86 12.40
C SER A 766 45.92 -39.37 12.61
N GLY A 767 46.83 -39.06 13.53
CA GLY A 767 47.27 -37.69 13.79
C GLY A 767 48.23 -37.17 12.74
N SER A 768 48.36 -35.85 12.68
CA SER A 768 49.65 -35.18 12.53
C SER A 768 49.49 -33.70 12.80
N ASP A 769 50.31 -33.22 13.72
CA ASP A 769 50.69 -31.83 13.94
C ASP A 769 50.82 -30.99 12.66
N LYS A 770 50.49 -29.71 12.76
CA LYS A 770 51.50 -28.65 12.66
C LYS A 770 50.96 -27.28 13.07
N ARG A 771 51.68 -26.69 14.01
CA ARG A 771 51.67 -25.28 14.42
C ARG A 771 52.16 -24.35 13.28
N PRO A 772 51.97 -23.03 13.42
CA PRO A 772 51.93 -22.05 12.33
C PRO A 772 53.29 -21.41 12.05
N ALA A 773 53.45 -20.81 10.87
CA ALA A 773 54.27 -19.61 10.66
C ALA A 773 54.17 -19.09 9.22
N ASN A 774 53.97 -17.76 9.12
CA ASN A 774 54.57 -16.82 8.18
C ASN A 774 54.90 -17.28 6.75
N ALA A 775 54.14 -16.78 5.79
CA ALA A 775 54.58 -15.79 4.78
C ALA A 775 53.36 -15.22 4.08
#